data_AF-A0A1C6CZZ3-F1
#
_entry.id   AF-A0A1C6CZZ3-F1
#
_cell.length_a   1.000
_cell.length_b   1.000
_cell.length_c   1.000
_cell.angle_alpha   90.00
_cell.angle_beta   90.00
_cell.angle_gamma   90.00
#
_symmetry.space_group_name_H-M   'P 1'
#
loop_
_entity.id
_entity.type
_entity.pdbx_description
1 polymer ?
#
loop_
_entity_poly.entity_id
_entity_poly.type
_entity_poly.pdbx_seq_one_letter_code
_entity_poly.pdbx_strand_id
1 'polypeptide(L)'
;MNATVKEVRNDCVEIAWEPAEEAEKYHVYWADKDISTMKYQLVGDTKECSFVLKKATHVPHYLKVAAVKNETEYEMSNLVETPLKAVFHEQLEKLNRGLIAVKTDKGVYVGWRMFIDEVRGYSDTGLTGADYAVYRGEKKIAVVTDSTNYLDTDGTLQDTYSVAPIIDGKEEERCKKVFVWKNNYIDIPMNKPADGRSPKGEMYPEGQPYTYSANDMSIGDVDGDGELEYIVKWDPSNAHDVSHRGYTGNCYIDCYRLDGTLLWRVDMGPNIRSGAHYTQFMVYDFDGDGKAEMCVKTAPGTKVTRFAADSTVAEEYITLPERDVKNGVTNQDNYVCTAADYKEHLVEMFMGWSSHPEVVSGRWPATLEECFGIPVKYHYPLSREDAKELVSYFIYEFAPSRSDKNHLEAFEGFIYDGPEYLTMFGGDGKELETIDFPVPRGDDGLMWGDYAMRRIEPCNRVDRFLSGVAYLDGEHPSVIICRGYYTRSTVTAYDFKDGHFTKRFMADSGHVPMNNPFNDNAHEKEGLDPVYGKFAGQGDHSLSVADVDGDGCQEIIYGAAVIDHDGSLLYSSYDHLPDGRLAKLGHGDAMHVARINPDLPGYQIFNVFEGAKAAPYGFALRDALTGKVFFGEYAEEDLGRCMIGDVVPGVRGLQVWVKDTFDCNGNKLDVKRLGTNANIHWASDMTTQIIDGVDYMERKKQTGIINDNTHGIMLDPQGTLTNNGTKGNPCLVADIFGDYRDEIILRLEDSSAVRIYTNTDLSAHKLFTLLHDIQYRVGVAWQNNCYNQPCYTKFYLASDMEWKYVLPALASTVTTR
;
A
#
# COMPACT_ATOMS: atom_id res chain seq x y z
N MET A 1 41.25 5.07 19.75
CA MET A 1 40.45 4.44 20.82
C MET A 1 40.09 3.03 20.39
N ASN A 2 40.02 2.08 21.32
CA ASN A 2 39.52 0.74 21.03
C ASN A 2 38.09 0.59 21.58
N ALA A 3 37.11 0.46 20.69
CA ALA A 3 35.72 0.22 21.02
C ALA A 3 35.39 -1.28 20.93
N THR A 4 34.57 -1.76 21.86
CA THR A 4 34.16 -3.17 21.97
C THR A 4 32.68 -3.28 22.34
N VAL A 5 32.06 -4.41 21.98
CA VAL A 5 30.74 -4.78 22.45
C VAL A 5 30.83 -5.15 23.93
N LYS A 6 30.02 -4.49 24.77
CA LYS A 6 29.92 -4.74 26.20
C LYS A 6 28.75 -5.66 26.54
N GLU A 7 27.58 -5.39 25.97
CA GLU A 7 26.37 -6.20 26.17
C GLU A 7 25.52 -6.22 24.90
N VAL A 8 24.89 -7.36 24.61
CA VAL A 8 23.94 -7.50 23.50
C VAL A 8 22.64 -8.05 24.08
N ARG A 9 21.53 -7.37 23.79
CA ARG A 9 20.15 -7.74 24.14
C ARG A 9 19.32 -7.81 22.85
N ASN A 10 18.09 -8.32 22.94
CA ASN A 10 17.28 -8.51 21.73
C ASN A 10 16.94 -7.16 21.07
N ASP A 11 16.71 -6.14 21.88
CA ASP A 11 16.21 -4.80 21.53
C ASP A 11 17.31 -3.72 21.51
N CYS A 12 18.54 -4.05 21.93
CA CYS A 12 19.62 -3.08 22.00
C CYS A 12 21.01 -3.70 22.12
N VAL A 13 22.03 -2.88 21.85
CA VAL A 13 23.44 -3.22 22.04
C VAL A 13 24.15 -2.10 22.81
N GLU A 14 24.91 -2.47 23.84
CA GLU A 14 25.82 -1.56 24.54
C GLU A 14 27.25 -1.77 24.03
N ILE A 15 27.88 -0.69 23.59
CA ILE A 15 29.31 -0.63 23.30
C ILE A 15 30.04 0.21 24.34
N ALA A 16 31.31 -0.08 24.57
CA ALA A 16 32.20 0.69 25.43
C ALA A 16 33.56 0.89 24.77
N TRP A 17 34.31 1.91 25.19
CA TRP A 17 35.62 2.22 24.64
C TRP A 17 36.57 2.77 25.70
N GLU A 18 37.86 2.77 25.37
CA GLU A 18 38.88 3.44 26.18
C GLU A 18 38.75 4.96 26.04
N PRO A 19 38.88 5.73 27.15
CA PRO A 19 38.79 7.18 27.09
C PRO A 19 39.92 7.78 26.25
N ALA A 20 39.59 8.74 25.38
CA ALA A 20 40.59 9.55 24.68
C ALA A 20 41.07 10.71 25.56
N GLU A 21 42.36 11.04 25.46
CA GLU A 21 42.96 12.12 26.24
C GLU A 21 42.31 13.46 25.84
N GLU A 22 41.88 14.24 26.83
CA GLU A 22 41.25 15.56 26.64
C GLU A 22 39.87 15.57 25.93
N ALA A 23 39.22 14.41 25.76
CA ALA A 23 37.87 14.35 25.19
C ALA A 23 36.83 15.01 26.12
N GLU A 24 35.97 15.86 25.55
CA GLU A 24 34.87 16.53 26.27
C GLU A 24 33.55 15.76 26.14
N LYS A 25 33.39 15.06 25.01
CA LYS A 25 32.28 14.15 24.67
C LYS A 25 32.72 13.20 23.55
N TYR A 26 31.86 12.25 23.22
CA TYR A 26 32.01 11.33 22.11
C TYR A 26 30.78 11.37 21.22
N HIS A 27 30.99 11.30 19.90
CA HIS A 27 29.94 11.06 18.91
C HIS A 27 29.91 9.58 18.55
N VAL A 28 28.72 8.99 18.50
CA VAL A 28 28.52 7.58 18.13
C VAL A 28 27.83 7.50 16.79
N TYR A 29 28.48 6.82 15.86
CA TYR A 29 28.05 6.63 14.48
C TYR A 29 27.62 5.19 14.25
N TRP A 30 26.53 4.99 13.51
CA TRP A 30 25.92 3.69 13.23
C TRP A 30 25.60 3.52 11.75
N ALA A 31 25.67 2.27 11.27
CA ALA A 31 25.10 1.84 10.01
C ALA A 31 24.61 0.38 10.11
N ASP A 32 23.69 0.00 9.23
CA ASP A 32 23.18 -1.36 9.07
C ASP A 32 24.01 -2.20 8.08
N LYS A 33 25.01 -1.58 7.43
CA LYS A 33 25.97 -2.21 6.52
C LYS A 33 27.34 -1.56 6.67
N ASP A 34 28.38 -2.27 6.20
CA ASP A 34 29.75 -1.76 6.07
C ASP A 34 30.24 -1.96 4.63
N ILE A 35 30.09 -0.88 3.85
CA ILE A 35 30.61 -0.75 2.49
C ILE A 35 31.51 0.48 2.41
N SER A 36 32.41 0.51 1.44
CA SER A 36 33.41 1.59 1.31
C SER A 36 32.80 3.00 1.14
N THR A 37 31.58 3.08 0.63
CA THR A 37 30.83 4.33 0.39
C THR A 37 29.87 4.69 1.52
N MET A 38 29.72 3.83 2.54
CA MET A 38 28.70 3.98 3.59
C MET A 38 28.91 5.28 4.38
N LYS A 39 27.85 6.08 4.46
CA LYS A 39 27.78 7.27 5.30
C LYS A 39 27.08 6.89 6.61
N TYR A 40 27.88 6.67 7.64
CA TYR A 40 27.38 6.32 8.96
C TYR A 40 26.53 7.46 9.54
N GLN A 41 25.40 7.11 10.14
CA GLN A 41 24.49 8.03 10.80
C GLN A 41 24.96 8.33 12.22
N LEU A 42 25.03 9.60 12.60
CA LEU A 42 25.21 10.00 14.00
C LEU A 42 23.95 9.63 14.80
N VAL A 43 24.07 8.70 15.74
CA VAL A 43 22.93 8.20 16.55
C VAL A 43 22.90 8.75 17.97
N GLY A 44 23.96 9.44 18.39
CA GLY A 44 23.96 10.18 19.65
C GLY A 44 25.33 10.66 20.09
N ASP A 45 25.33 11.49 21.13
CA ASP A 45 26.52 11.92 21.85
C ASP A 45 26.47 11.49 23.32
N THR A 46 27.64 11.31 23.92
CA THR A 46 27.76 10.93 25.34
C THR A 46 29.06 11.44 25.95
N LYS A 47 29.06 11.72 27.25
CA LYS A 47 30.28 12.01 28.03
C LYS A 47 30.88 10.76 28.66
N GLU A 48 30.09 9.69 28.72
CA GLU A 48 30.53 8.39 29.21
C GLU A 48 31.30 7.66 28.12
N CYS A 49 32.15 6.71 28.52
CA CYS A 49 32.84 5.83 27.57
C CYS A 49 32.02 4.58 27.22
N SER A 50 30.69 4.71 27.22
CA SER A 50 29.75 3.70 26.75
C SER A 50 28.49 4.33 26.15
N PHE A 51 27.83 3.57 25.27
CA PHE A 51 26.60 3.98 24.59
C PHE A 51 25.70 2.78 24.34
N VAL A 52 24.39 2.98 24.50
CA VAL A 52 23.36 1.96 24.21
C VAL A 52 22.62 2.36 22.94
N LEU A 53 22.81 1.60 21.87
CA LEU A 53 22.01 1.69 20.66
C LEU A 53 20.72 0.88 20.84
N LYS A 54 19.56 1.55 20.78
CA LYS A 54 18.24 0.92 20.81
C LYS A 54 17.80 0.55 19.39
N LYS A 55 18.20 -0.63 18.95
CA LYS A 55 17.82 -1.28 17.70
C LYS A 55 17.88 -2.77 17.92
N ALA A 56 17.00 -3.53 17.28
CA ALA A 56 16.98 -4.96 17.45
C ALA A 56 18.23 -5.61 16.84
N THR A 57 18.71 -6.64 17.50
CA THR A 57 19.98 -7.31 17.15
C THR A 57 19.77 -8.50 16.21
N HIS A 58 18.78 -8.38 15.33
CA HIS A 58 18.44 -9.36 14.29
C HIS A 58 19.26 -9.16 13.01
N VAL A 59 19.88 -7.99 12.87
CA VAL A 59 20.90 -7.66 11.86
C VAL A 59 22.21 -7.23 12.55
N PRO A 60 23.37 -7.41 11.90
CA PRO A 60 24.61 -6.88 12.44
C PRO A 60 24.61 -5.35 12.36
N HIS A 61 24.96 -4.70 13.46
CA HIS A 61 25.14 -3.25 13.52
C HIS A 61 26.62 -2.90 13.40
N TYR A 62 26.91 -1.82 12.69
CA TYR A 62 28.27 -1.33 12.46
C TYR A 62 28.44 0.02 13.14
N LEU A 63 29.33 0.09 14.14
CA LEU A 63 29.47 1.25 15.03
C LEU A 63 30.89 1.83 15.01
N LYS A 64 31.00 3.16 15.04
CA LYS A 64 32.26 3.91 15.21
C LYS A 64 32.05 5.02 16.24
N VAL A 65 33.10 5.37 16.98
CA VAL A 65 33.05 6.41 18.01
C VAL A 65 34.14 7.45 17.75
N ALA A 66 33.75 8.72 17.71
CA ALA A 66 34.67 9.84 17.56
C ALA A 66 34.81 10.63 18.86
N ALA A 67 36.05 10.88 19.31
CA ALA A 67 36.34 11.76 20.43
C ALA A 67 36.28 13.21 19.97
N VAL A 68 35.61 14.05 20.76
CA VAL A 68 35.36 15.45 20.42
C VAL A 68 36.00 16.38 21.45
N LYS A 69 36.68 17.41 20.95
CA LYS A 69 37.24 18.51 21.76
C LYS A 69 37.03 19.82 21.02
N ASN A 70 36.51 20.85 21.69
CA ASN A 70 36.18 22.14 21.08
C ASN A 70 35.27 21.97 19.83
N GLU A 71 34.25 21.11 19.93
CA GLU A 71 33.34 20.76 18.82
C GLU A 71 34.02 20.16 17.57
N THR A 72 35.26 19.70 17.69
CA THR A 72 36.00 19.07 16.59
C THR A 72 36.31 17.61 16.94
N GLU A 73 35.97 16.71 16.03
CA GLU A 73 36.39 15.30 16.10
C GLU A 73 37.89 15.17 15.80
N TYR A 74 38.65 14.52 16.68
CA TYR A 74 40.12 14.41 16.53
C TYR A 74 40.66 12.98 16.58
N GLU A 75 39.87 12.02 17.07
CA GLU A 75 40.26 10.61 17.13
C GLU A 75 39.02 9.74 16.89
N MET A 76 39.15 8.68 16.08
CA MET A 76 38.09 7.71 15.78
C MET A 76 38.46 6.33 16.35
N SER A 77 37.46 5.56 16.78
CA SER A 77 37.65 4.18 17.19
C SER A 77 37.87 3.24 15.99
N ASN A 78 38.25 1.99 16.26
CA ASN A 78 38.02 0.90 15.32
C ASN A 78 36.52 0.75 15.03
N LEU A 79 36.21 0.11 13.89
CA LEU A 79 34.86 -0.37 13.60
C LEU A 79 34.48 -1.49 14.57
N VAL A 80 33.26 -1.43 15.09
CA VAL A 80 32.64 -2.48 15.89
C VAL A 80 31.48 -3.06 15.09
N GLU A 81 31.58 -4.34 14.73
CA GLU A 81 30.46 -5.13 14.24
C GLU A 81 29.82 -5.88 15.42
N THR A 82 28.50 -5.77 15.56
CA THR A 82 27.79 -6.41 16.68
C THR A 82 27.33 -7.82 16.29
N PRO A 83 27.44 -8.81 17.20
CA PRO A 83 26.88 -10.14 16.94
C PRO A 83 25.36 -10.10 16.97
N LEU A 84 24.73 -11.06 16.32
CA LEU A 84 23.28 -11.26 16.34
C LEU A 84 22.84 -11.85 17.68
N LYS A 85 21.63 -11.48 18.14
CA LYS A 85 21.00 -12.10 19.31
C LYS A 85 19.49 -12.26 19.15
N ALA A 86 18.78 -11.27 18.60
CA ALA A 86 17.39 -11.43 18.25
C ALA A 86 17.21 -12.34 17.03
N VAL A 87 16.13 -13.12 17.03
CA VAL A 87 15.68 -13.92 15.89
C VAL A 87 14.18 -13.69 15.82
N PHE A 88 13.71 -13.18 14.69
CA PHE A 88 12.28 -13.04 14.39
C PHE A 88 11.85 -14.23 13.54
N HIS A 89 10.75 -14.85 13.92
CA HIS A 89 10.12 -15.93 13.18
C HIS A 89 8.93 -15.40 12.40
N GLU A 90 9.23 -14.61 11.36
CA GLU A 90 8.25 -14.08 10.43
C GLU A 90 7.37 -15.21 9.88
N GLN A 91 6.05 -15.07 10.05
CA GLN A 91 5.06 -15.92 9.42
C GLN A 91 5.12 -15.71 7.91
N LEU A 92 5.37 -16.78 7.16
CA LEU A 92 5.42 -16.78 5.70
C LEU A 92 4.42 -17.79 5.14
N GLU A 93 3.87 -17.50 3.97
CA GLU A 93 3.02 -18.43 3.22
C GLU A 93 3.80 -19.71 2.88
N LYS A 94 3.13 -20.88 2.97
CA LYS A 94 3.73 -22.16 2.60
C LYS A 94 3.52 -22.43 1.11
N LEU A 95 4.28 -21.74 0.30
CA LEU A 95 4.16 -21.80 -1.15
C LEU A 95 4.66 -23.13 -1.74
N ASN A 96 4.04 -23.54 -2.85
CA ASN A 96 4.56 -24.58 -3.70
C ASN A 96 5.72 -24.03 -4.56
N ARG A 97 6.38 -24.91 -5.33
CA ARG A 97 7.59 -24.54 -6.11
C ARG A 97 7.35 -23.46 -7.18
N GLY A 98 6.11 -23.08 -7.47
CA GLY A 98 5.75 -22.12 -8.50
C GLY A 98 6.30 -22.52 -9.86
N LEU A 99 6.43 -23.82 -10.14
CA LEU A 99 7.11 -24.29 -11.33
C LEU A 99 6.31 -23.91 -12.57
N ILE A 100 6.95 -23.24 -13.52
CA ILE A 100 6.39 -22.98 -14.84
C ILE A 100 7.29 -23.55 -15.94
N ALA A 101 6.68 -23.93 -17.04
CA ALA A 101 7.38 -24.33 -18.25
C ALA A 101 6.75 -23.65 -19.46
N VAL A 102 7.52 -22.91 -20.24
CA VAL A 102 7.02 -22.06 -21.34
C VAL A 102 7.79 -22.34 -22.61
N LYS A 103 7.07 -22.57 -23.71
CA LYS A 103 7.70 -22.74 -25.02
C LYS A 103 8.27 -21.41 -25.50
N THR A 104 9.52 -21.42 -25.92
CA THR A 104 10.21 -20.31 -26.59
C THR A 104 10.70 -20.73 -27.97
N ASP A 105 11.27 -19.82 -28.76
CA ASP A 105 11.89 -20.18 -30.04
C ASP A 105 13.15 -21.05 -29.89
N LYS A 106 13.80 -21.02 -28.71
CA LYS A 106 15.06 -21.70 -28.43
C LYS A 106 14.89 -23.03 -27.67
N GLY A 107 13.70 -23.36 -27.21
CA GLY A 107 13.46 -24.55 -26.38
C GLY A 107 12.22 -24.41 -25.51
N VAL A 108 12.28 -24.99 -24.31
CA VAL A 108 11.32 -24.75 -23.23
C VAL A 108 12.06 -24.08 -22.07
N TYR A 109 11.65 -22.85 -21.75
CA TYR A 109 12.05 -22.18 -20.53
C TYR A 109 11.36 -22.85 -19.34
N VAL A 110 12.10 -23.08 -18.26
CA VAL A 110 11.60 -23.65 -17.00
C VAL A 110 12.04 -22.72 -15.89
N GLY A 111 11.13 -22.24 -15.04
CA GLY A 111 11.43 -21.32 -13.93
C GLY A 111 10.73 -21.78 -12.66
N TRP A 112 11.34 -21.56 -11.49
CA TRP A 112 10.79 -21.96 -10.20
C TRP A 112 11.29 -21.09 -9.04
N ARG A 113 10.55 -21.14 -7.92
CA ARG A 113 10.88 -20.36 -6.73
C ARG A 113 12.07 -20.96 -6.01
N MET A 114 12.93 -20.14 -5.45
CA MET A 114 13.77 -20.52 -4.30
C MET A 114 13.09 -20.01 -3.04
N PHE A 115 13.03 -20.81 -1.98
CA PHE A 115 12.47 -20.36 -0.70
C PHE A 115 13.57 -19.76 0.18
N ILE A 116 13.19 -18.83 1.05
CA ILE A 116 14.15 -18.14 1.94
C ILE A 116 14.89 -19.11 2.89
N ASP A 117 14.22 -20.18 3.32
CA ASP A 117 14.78 -21.24 4.17
C ASP A 117 15.71 -22.21 3.41
N GLU A 118 15.80 -22.08 2.08
CA GLU A 118 16.75 -22.79 1.23
C GLU A 118 18.06 -22.02 1.04
N VAL A 119 18.16 -20.78 1.52
CA VAL A 119 19.37 -19.94 1.43
C VAL A 119 20.39 -20.36 2.49
N ARG A 120 21.66 -20.46 2.09
CA ARG A 120 22.80 -20.77 2.98
C ARG A 120 23.93 -19.75 2.89
N GLY A 121 23.93 -18.89 1.89
CA GLY A 121 24.96 -17.87 1.70
C GLY A 121 24.72 -17.03 0.45
N TYR A 122 25.78 -16.45 -0.08
CA TYR A 122 25.76 -15.61 -1.28
C TYR A 122 27.04 -15.81 -2.11
N SER A 123 27.02 -15.25 -3.31
CA SER A 123 28.10 -15.21 -4.30
C SER A 123 28.09 -13.84 -5.00
N ASP A 124 28.95 -13.65 -6.00
CA ASP A 124 29.00 -12.41 -6.78
C ASP A 124 27.74 -12.21 -7.64
N THR A 125 27.00 -13.27 -7.97
CA THR A 125 25.86 -13.23 -8.90
C THR A 125 24.52 -13.58 -8.27
N GLY A 126 24.47 -13.97 -6.99
CA GLY A 126 23.23 -14.47 -6.38
C GLY A 126 23.40 -15.01 -4.98
N LEU A 127 22.27 -15.33 -4.36
CA LEU A 127 22.21 -16.18 -3.16
C LEU A 127 22.66 -17.62 -3.49
N THR A 128 23.17 -18.32 -2.48
CA THR A 128 23.59 -19.73 -2.58
C THR A 128 22.84 -20.58 -1.55
N GLY A 129 22.81 -21.90 -1.73
CA GLY A 129 22.02 -22.80 -0.90
C GLY A 129 21.58 -24.03 -1.66
N ALA A 130 20.27 -24.28 -1.74
CA ALA A 130 19.72 -25.41 -2.50
C ALA A 130 20.10 -25.37 -3.98
N ASP A 131 20.61 -26.48 -4.52
CA ASP A 131 20.69 -26.72 -5.97
C ASP A 131 19.40 -27.37 -6.47
N TYR A 132 19.23 -27.54 -7.78
CA TYR A 132 17.96 -28.03 -8.33
C TYR A 132 18.17 -29.05 -9.44
N ALA A 133 17.67 -30.27 -9.25
CA ALA A 133 17.56 -31.26 -10.32
C ALA A 133 16.33 -30.98 -11.18
N VAL A 134 16.54 -30.71 -12.47
CA VAL A 134 15.46 -30.48 -13.44
C VAL A 134 15.14 -31.78 -14.16
N TYR A 135 13.85 -32.12 -14.22
CA TYR A 135 13.34 -33.32 -14.85
C TYR A 135 12.45 -32.98 -16.05
N ARG A 136 12.65 -33.69 -17.17
CA ARG A 136 11.69 -33.78 -18.28
C ARG A 136 11.07 -35.18 -18.28
N GLY A 137 9.79 -35.25 -17.93
CA GLY A 137 9.13 -36.50 -17.55
C GLY A 137 9.87 -37.15 -16.37
N GLU A 138 10.35 -38.38 -16.54
CA GLU A 138 11.13 -39.08 -15.51
C GLU A 138 12.65 -38.89 -15.65
N LYS A 139 13.12 -38.23 -16.72
CA LYS A 139 14.55 -38.07 -16.99
C LYS A 139 15.08 -36.80 -16.35
N LYS A 140 16.05 -36.94 -15.45
CA LYS A 140 16.88 -35.80 -15.01
C LYS A 140 17.69 -35.27 -16.20
N ILE A 141 17.51 -34.01 -16.54
CA ILE A 141 18.17 -33.38 -17.69
C ILE A 141 19.26 -32.38 -17.29
N ALA A 142 19.18 -31.82 -16.08
CA ALA A 142 20.15 -30.85 -15.57
C ALA A 142 20.19 -30.83 -14.04
N VAL A 143 21.28 -30.26 -13.51
CA VAL A 143 21.37 -29.76 -12.13
C VAL A 143 21.76 -28.29 -12.23
N VAL A 144 20.95 -27.41 -11.68
CA VAL A 144 21.13 -25.94 -11.73
C VAL A 144 21.51 -25.46 -10.35
N THR A 145 22.60 -24.68 -10.26
CA THR A 145 23.22 -24.28 -8.98
C THR A 145 23.23 -22.77 -8.77
N ASP A 146 23.19 -21.99 -9.85
CA ASP A 146 23.46 -20.55 -9.90
C ASP A 146 22.24 -19.68 -10.26
N SER A 147 21.09 -20.30 -10.48
CA SER A 147 19.82 -19.65 -10.82
C SER A 147 18.65 -20.55 -10.40
N THR A 148 17.43 -20.08 -10.64
CA THR A 148 16.20 -20.90 -10.54
C THR A 148 15.42 -20.93 -11.84
N ASN A 149 16.16 -20.92 -12.96
CA ASN A 149 15.61 -21.14 -14.27
C ASN A 149 16.52 -22.03 -15.13
N TYR A 150 15.98 -22.55 -16.22
CA TYR A 150 16.69 -23.43 -17.14
C TYR A 150 16.05 -23.38 -18.53
N LEU A 151 16.87 -23.52 -19.58
CA LEU A 151 16.38 -23.66 -20.95
C LEU A 151 16.65 -25.07 -21.46
N ASP A 152 15.60 -25.86 -21.61
CA ASP A 152 15.66 -27.15 -22.30
C ASP A 152 15.54 -26.96 -23.81
N THR A 153 16.68 -26.94 -24.50
CA THR A 153 16.74 -26.79 -25.97
C THR A 153 16.10 -27.94 -26.75
N ASP A 154 15.95 -29.13 -26.13
CA ASP A 154 15.33 -30.30 -26.74
C ASP A 154 13.83 -30.42 -26.38
N GLY A 155 13.32 -29.53 -25.53
CA GLY A 155 11.96 -29.56 -25.00
C GLY A 155 10.88 -29.19 -26.03
N THR A 156 9.72 -29.82 -25.90
CA THR A 156 8.55 -29.64 -26.77
C THR A 156 7.29 -29.30 -25.98
N LEU A 157 6.21 -28.91 -26.68
CA LEU A 157 4.91 -28.65 -26.07
C LEU A 157 4.24 -29.90 -25.46
N GLN A 158 4.74 -31.11 -25.76
CA GLN A 158 4.18 -32.36 -25.25
C GLN A 158 4.86 -32.82 -23.96
N ASP A 159 5.98 -32.19 -23.60
CA ASP A 159 6.75 -32.56 -22.42
C ASP A 159 6.10 -32.04 -21.14
N THR A 160 6.53 -32.62 -20.02
CA THR A 160 6.18 -32.16 -18.67
C THR A 160 7.45 -31.99 -17.85
N TYR A 161 7.45 -31.03 -16.94
CA TYR A 161 8.63 -30.73 -16.13
C TYR A 161 8.32 -30.86 -14.64
N SER A 162 9.32 -31.26 -13.87
CA SER A 162 9.33 -31.17 -12.40
C SER A 162 10.74 -30.82 -11.92
N VAL A 163 10.84 -30.29 -10.72
CA VAL A 163 12.10 -29.91 -10.08
C VAL A 163 12.16 -30.56 -8.69
N ALA A 164 13.33 -31.07 -8.33
CA ALA A 164 13.65 -31.48 -6.96
C ALA A 164 14.76 -30.58 -6.41
N PRO A 165 14.59 -29.96 -5.23
CA PRO A 165 15.69 -29.26 -4.58
C PRO A 165 16.72 -30.29 -4.09
N ILE A 166 17.98 -29.91 -4.14
CA ILE A 166 19.13 -30.65 -3.60
C ILE A 166 19.66 -29.79 -2.45
N ILE A 167 19.36 -30.18 -1.23
CA ILE A 167 19.71 -29.44 -0.02
C ILE A 167 20.79 -30.24 0.70
N ASP A 168 21.91 -29.59 1.03
CA ASP A 168 23.05 -30.22 1.70
C ASP A 168 23.54 -31.51 1.01
N GLY A 169 23.49 -31.52 -0.33
CA GLY A 169 23.91 -32.65 -1.18
C GLY A 169 22.89 -33.79 -1.28
N LYS A 170 21.71 -33.67 -0.65
CA LYS A 170 20.62 -34.64 -0.72
C LYS A 170 19.50 -34.11 -1.60
N GLU A 171 19.14 -34.87 -2.63
CA GLU A 171 17.95 -34.59 -3.43
C GLU A 171 16.68 -34.93 -2.65
N GLU A 172 15.80 -33.96 -2.52
CA GLU A 172 14.51 -34.08 -1.85
C GLU A 172 13.39 -34.44 -2.85
N GLU A 173 12.14 -34.39 -2.40
CA GLU A 173 10.98 -34.75 -3.22
C GLU A 173 10.81 -33.80 -4.43
N ARG A 174 10.43 -34.38 -5.58
CA ARG A 174 10.08 -33.63 -6.79
C ARG A 174 8.76 -32.90 -6.58
N CYS A 175 8.67 -31.65 -7.00
CA CYS A 175 7.40 -30.92 -7.03
C CYS A 175 6.39 -31.57 -8.00
N LYS A 176 5.11 -31.18 -7.89
CA LYS A 176 4.07 -31.52 -8.88
C LYS A 176 4.58 -31.17 -10.28
N LYS A 177 4.34 -32.06 -11.25
CA LYS A 177 4.74 -31.83 -12.64
C LYS A 177 3.83 -30.80 -13.31
N VAL A 178 4.40 -29.98 -14.20
CA VAL A 178 3.65 -28.99 -15.00
C VAL A 178 3.75 -29.28 -16.49
N PHE A 179 2.75 -28.79 -17.23
CA PHE A 179 2.69 -28.85 -18.68
C PHE A 179 3.28 -27.58 -19.29
N VAL A 180 3.81 -27.70 -20.51
CA VAL A 180 4.41 -26.56 -21.22
C VAL A 180 3.33 -25.62 -21.77
N TRP A 181 3.40 -24.36 -21.39
CA TRP A 181 2.58 -23.29 -21.94
C TRP A 181 3.06 -22.92 -23.34
N LYS A 182 2.09 -22.64 -24.22
CA LYS A 182 2.41 -22.23 -25.59
C LYS A 182 2.94 -20.80 -25.68
N ASN A 183 2.42 -19.92 -24.83
CA ASN A 183 2.78 -18.51 -24.78
C ASN A 183 3.39 -18.22 -23.40
N ASN A 184 4.11 -17.10 -23.29
CA ASN A 184 4.60 -16.57 -22.02
C ASN A 184 3.50 -15.91 -21.18
N TYR A 185 2.26 -16.36 -21.37
CA TYR A 185 1.13 -15.94 -20.59
C TYR A 185 0.11 -17.06 -20.47
N ILE A 186 -0.72 -16.97 -19.44
CA ILE A 186 -1.93 -17.75 -19.24
C ILE A 186 -3.11 -16.82 -19.03
N ASP A 187 -4.28 -17.29 -19.43
CA ASP A 187 -5.55 -16.59 -19.21
C ASP A 187 -6.31 -17.37 -18.13
N ILE A 188 -6.71 -16.69 -17.05
CA ILE A 188 -7.68 -17.21 -16.09
C ILE A 188 -9.07 -16.77 -16.58
N PRO A 189 -9.92 -17.71 -17.06
CA PRO A 189 -11.28 -17.38 -17.47
C PRO A 189 -12.08 -16.76 -16.33
N MET A 190 -12.77 -15.66 -16.62
CA MET A 190 -13.52 -14.89 -15.62
C MET A 190 -15.03 -15.08 -15.81
N ASN A 191 -15.76 -15.24 -14.69
CA ASN A 191 -17.21 -15.19 -14.69
C ASN A 191 -17.68 -13.73 -14.59
N LYS A 192 -17.61 -13.00 -15.70
CA LYS A 192 -18.00 -11.58 -15.72
C LYS A 192 -19.42 -11.36 -15.14
N PRO A 193 -19.61 -10.48 -14.13
CA PRO A 193 -20.92 -10.12 -13.63
C PRO A 193 -21.81 -9.51 -14.73
N ALA A 194 -23.12 -9.72 -14.63
CA ALA A 194 -24.07 -9.21 -15.60
C ALA A 194 -24.14 -7.67 -15.55
N ASP A 195 -24.28 -7.05 -16.73
CA ASP A 195 -24.53 -5.62 -16.87
C ASP A 195 -25.83 -5.21 -16.16
N GLY A 196 -25.91 -3.95 -15.75
CA GLY A 196 -27.02 -3.44 -14.96
C GLY A 196 -27.45 -2.03 -15.32
N ARG A 197 -28.35 -1.49 -14.51
CA ARG A 197 -28.83 -0.10 -14.62
C ARG A 197 -29.05 0.47 -13.23
N SER A 198 -28.55 1.68 -13.01
CA SER A 198 -28.73 2.37 -11.74
C SER A 198 -30.22 2.68 -11.49
N PRO A 199 -30.59 3.00 -10.24
CA PRO A 199 -31.86 3.67 -9.97
C PRO A 199 -32.04 4.94 -10.82
N LYS A 200 -33.30 5.35 -11.00
CA LYS A 200 -33.64 6.63 -11.62
C LYS A 200 -33.28 7.76 -10.66
N GLY A 201 -32.65 8.81 -11.18
CA GLY A 201 -32.20 9.95 -10.41
C GLY A 201 -32.29 11.26 -11.19
N GLU A 202 -31.91 12.36 -10.54
CA GLU A 202 -31.85 13.70 -11.14
C GLU A 202 -30.81 13.77 -12.26
N MET A 203 -29.65 13.12 -12.10
CA MET A 203 -28.62 13.09 -13.13
C MET A 203 -28.99 12.17 -14.30
N TYR A 204 -29.66 11.05 -14.00
CA TYR A 204 -30.07 10.06 -14.98
C TYR A 204 -31.54 9.66 -14.78
N PRO A 205 -32.50 10.39 -15.39
CA PRO A 205 -33.94 10.17 -15.18
C PRO A 205 -34.45 8.78 -15.57
N GLU A 206 -33.74 8.07 -16.46
CA GLU A 206 -34.05 6.68 -16.85
C GLU A 206 -33.11 5.66 -16.22
N GLY A 207 -32.28 6.07 -15.25
CA GLY A 207 -31.16 5.30 -14.75
C GLY A 207 -30.02 5.19 -15.76
N GLN A 208 -28.78 5.10 -15.30
CA GLN A 208 -27.60 4.93 -16.15
C GLN A 208 -27.35 3.44 -16.38
N PRO A 209 -27.28 2.94 -17.64
CA PRO A 209 -26.78 1.60 -17.88
C PRO A 209 -25.30 1.51 -17.53
N TYR A 210 -24.87 0.38 -16.96
CA TYR A 210 -23.47 0.12 -16.65
C TYR A 210 -23.08 -1.32 -16.96
N THR A 211 -21.80 -1.53 -17.25
CA THR A 211 -21.18 -2.84 -17.49
C THR A 211 -20.07 -3.08 -16.48
N TYR A 212 -19.57 -4.30 -16.36
CA TYR A 212 -18.43 -4.60 -15.47
C TYR A 212 -17.10 -4.76 -16.20
N SER A 213 -16.01 -4.44 -15.50
CA SER A 213 -14.63 -4.81 -15.86
C SER A 213 -13.92 -5.36 -14.64
N ALA A 214 -13.11 -6.41 -14.84
CA ALA A 214 -12.16 -6.85 -13.83
C ALA A 214 -11.21 -5.68 -13.53
N ASN A 215 -10.83 -5.48 -12.28
CA ASN A 215 -10.15 -4.27 -11.84
C ASN A 215 -8.95 -4.65 -10.93
N ASP A 216 -8.75 -3.96 -9.82
CA ASP A 216 -7.68 -4.25 -8.87
C ASP A 216 -7.77 -5.69 -8.34
N MET A 217 -6.62 -6.33 -8.15
CA MET A 217 -6.53 -7.70 -7.66
C MET A 217 -5.62 -7.79 -6.44
N SER A 218 -5.76 -8.88 -5.71
CA SER A 218 -4.81 -9.35 -4.69
C SER A 218 -4.66 -10.87 -4.81
N ILE A 219 -3.74 -11.45 -4.03
CA ILE A 219 -3.43 -12.88 -4.05
C ILE A 219 -3.30 -13.43 -2.63
N GLY A 220 -3.57 -14.73 -2.49
CA GLY A 220 -3.34 -15.51 -1.28
C GLY A 220 -3.65 -16.98 -1.52
N ASP A 221 -2.96 -17.88 -0.82
CA ASP A 221 -3.27 -19.31 -0.83
C ASP A 221 -4.47 -19.55 0.09
N VAL A 222 -5.68 -19.72 -0.47
CA VAL A 222 -6.93 -19.72 0.32
C VAL A 222 -7.31 -21.11 0.83
N ASP A 223 -6.64 -22.17 0.37
CA ASP A 223 -6.93 -23.55 0.75
C ASP A 223 -5.75 -24.34 1.33
N GLY A 224 -4.56 -23.74 1.36
CA GLY A 224 -3.35 -24.19 2.03
C GLY A 224 -2.57 -25.23 1.23
N ASP A 225 -2.73 -25.25 -0.11
CA ASP A 225 -2.06 -26.21 -0.99
C ASP A 225 -0.76 -25.69 -1.62
N GLY A 226 -0.42 -24.43 -1.33
CA GLY A 226 0.76 -23.69 -1.78
C GLY A 226 0.63 -23.06 -3.17
N GLU A 227 -0.49 -23.24 -3.87
CA GLU A 227 -0.85 -22.46 -5.05
C GLU A 227 -1.58 -21.18 -4.63
N LEU A 228 -1.43 -20.10 -5.40
CA LEU A 228 -2.09 -18.83 -5.09
C LEU A 228 -3.43 -18.76 -5.79
N GLU A 229 -4.46 -18.30 -5.07
CA GLU A 229 -5.71 -17.84 -5.65
C GLU A 229 -5.68 -16.34 -5.92
N TYR A 230 -6.59 -15.92 -6.80
CA TYR A 230 -6.66 -14.59 -7.37
C TYR A 230 -7.96 -13.93 -6.92
N ILE A 231 -7.83 -12.89 -6.10
CA ILE A 231 -8.96 -12.15 -5.55
C ILE A 231 -9.19 -10.95 -6.47
N VAL A 232 -10.36 -10.88 -7.11
CA VAL A 232 -10.65 -9.95 -8.22
C VAL A 232 -11.76 -9.00 -7.83
N LYS A 233 -11.46 -7.70 -7.76
CA LYS A 233 -12.48 -6.66 -7.68
C LYS A 233 -13.10 -6.43 -9.07
N TRP A 234 -14.42 -6.39 -9.14
CA TRP A 234 -15.17 -5.98 -10.33
C TRP A 234 -15.70 -4.57 -10.14
N ASP A 235 -15.32 -3.69 -11.06
CA ASP A 235 -15.73 -2.30 -11.04
C ASP A 235 -16.82 -2.06 -12.09
N PRO A 236 -17.98 -1.48 -11.72
CA PRO A 236 -18.99 -1.09 -12.68
C PRO A 236 -18.55 0.16 -13.45
N SER A 237 -18.92 0.29 -14.72
CA SER A 237 -18.51 1.40 -15.59
C SER A 237 -19.02 2.78 -15.16
N ASN A 238 -19.90 2.83 -14.16
CA ASN A 238 -20.38 4.05 -13.51
C ASN A 238 -19.86 4.18 -12.06
N ALA A 239 -18.78 3.49 -11.68
CA ALA A 239 -18.05 3.77 -10.46
C ALA A 239 -17.57 5.23 -10.44
N HIS A 240 -17.45 5.79 -9.23
CA HIS A 240 -17.21 7.20 -9.03
C HIS A 240 -16.03 7.45 -8.10
N ASP A 241 -15.19 8.43 -8.45
CA ASP A 241 -14.44 9.16 -7.43
C ASP A 241 -15.42 9.77 -6.42
N VAL A 242 -15.02 9.89 -5.16
CA VAL A 242 -15.91 10.38 -4.09
C VAL A 242 -16.42 11.81 -4.35
N SER A 243 -15.72 12.60 -5.18
CA SER A 243 -16.16 13.95 -5.55
C SER A 243 -17.23 13.99 -6.64
N HIS A 244 -17.52 12.86 -7.29
CA HIS A 244 -18.51 12.75 -8.35
C HIS A 244 -19.84 12.26 -7.78
N ARG A 245 -20.92 12.94 -8.16
CA ARG A 245 -22.30 12.55 -7.81
C ARG A 245 -22.81 11.48 -8.76
N GLY A 246 -23.81 10.72 -8.30
CA GLY A 246 -24.48 9.70 -9.09
C GLY A 246 -24.48 8.34 -8.40
N TYR A 247 -25.44 7.51 -8.79
CA TYR A 247 -25.53 6.12 -8.38
C TYR A 247 -24.44 5.27 -9.05
N THR A 248 -23.89 4.31 -8.31
CA THR A 248 -22.97 3.31 -8.84
C THR A 248 -23.65 1.94 -8.91
N GLY A 249 -23.20 1.06 -9.81
CA GLY A 249 -23.46 -0.38 -9.65
C GLY A 249 -22.81 -0.92 -8.38
N ASN A 250 -23.16 -2.15 -7.99
CA ASN A 250 -22.53 -2.81 -6.85
C ASN A 250 -21.07 -3.16 -7.16
N CYS A 251 -20.22 -3.09 -6.15
CA CYS A 251 -18.89 -3.69 -6.21
C CYS A 251 -19.00 -5.20 -5.98
N TYR A 252 -18.24 -6.01 -6.73
CA TYR A 252 -18.09 -7.44 -6.45
C TYR A 252 -16.63 -7.78 -6.19
N ILE A 253 -16.38 -8.77 -5.32
CA ILE A 253 -15.06 -9.37 -5.13
C ILE A 253 -15.17 -10.87 -5.33
N ASP A 254 -14.43 -11.42 -6.28
CA ASP A 254 -14.37 -12.86 -6.55
C ASP A 254 -13.08 -13.48 -6.05
N CYS A 255 -13.07 -14.79 -5.84
CA CYS A 255 -11.85 -15.59 -5.69
C CYS A 255 -11.79 -16.70 -6.74
N TYR A 256 -10.71 -16.73 -7.52
CA TYR A 256 -10.47 -17.71 -8.57
C TYR A 256 -9.21 -18.53 -8.31
N ARG A 257 -9.26 -19.83 -8.63
CA ARG A 257 -8.05 -20.61 -8.89
C ARG A 257 -7.44 -20.26 -10.23
N LEU A 258 -6.16 -20.62 -10.42
CA LEU A 258 -5.42 -20.41 -11.66
C LEU A 258 -6.11 -21.02 -12.90
N ASP A 259 -6.86 -22.10 -12.73
CA ASP A 259 -7.58 -22.78 -13.81
C ASP A 259 -8.91 -22.12 -14.23
N GLY A 260 -9.31 -21.03 -13.54
CA GLY A 260 -10.58 -20.34 -13.76
C GLY A 260 -11.74 -20.84 -12.91
N THR A 261 -11.51 -21.75 -11.98
CA THR A 261 -12.54 -22.16 -11.01
C THR A 261 -12.87 -20.99 -10.08
N LEU A 262 -14.09 -20.47 -10.18
CA LEU A 262 -14.64 -19.49 -9.24
C LEU A 262 -15.01 -20.19 -7.91
N LEU A 263 -14.38 -19.79 -6.82
CA LEU A 263 -14.65 -20.34 -5.48
C LEU A 263 -15.81 -19.63 -4.79
N TRP A 264 -15.81 -18.30 -4.83
CA TRP A 264 -16.86 -17.48 -4.24
C TRP A 264 -16.88 -16.08 -4.86
N ARG A 265 -18.02 -15.40 -4.65
CA ARG A 265 -18.27 -13.99 -5.00
C ARG A 265 -18.90 -13.28 -3.82
N VAL A 266 -18.29 -12.20 -3.36
CA VAL A 266 -18.90 -11.23 -2.46
C VAL A 266 -19.58 -10.13 -3.29
N ASP A 267 -20.88 -9.94 -3.11
CA ASP A 267 -21.64 -8.78 -3.56
C ASP A 267 -21.66 -7.77 -2.40
N MET A 268 -21.00 -6.64 -2.58
CA MET A 268 -20.88 -5.63 -1.53
C MET A 268 -22.23 -4.97 -1.20
N GLY A 269 -23.24 -5.16 -2.05
CA GLY A 269 -24.57 -4.59 -1.86
C GLY A 269 -24.65 -3.10 -2.19
N PRO A 270 -25.85 -2.51 -2.10
CA PRO A 270 -26.06 -1.11 -2.48
C PRO A 270 -25.43 -0.11 -1.50
N ASN A 271 -25.20 -0.52 -0.25
CA ASN A 271 -24.73 0.35 0.83
C ASN A 271 -23.20 0.53 0.86
N ILE A 272 -22.50 -0.04 -0.12
CA ILE A 272 -21.09 0.20 -0.39
C ILE A 272 -20.99 0.78 -1.80
N ARG A 273 -20.61 2.06 -1.90
CA ARG A 273 -20.45 2.76 -3.18
C ARG A 273 -19.22 2.24 -3.92
N SER A 274 -19.29 2.18 -5.26
CA SER A 274 -18.18 1.68 -6.09
C SER A 274 -17.25 2.81 -6.54
N GLY A 275 -15.96 2.59 -6.39
CA GLY A 275 -14.90 3.51 -6.80
C GLY A 275 -13.61 3.27 -6.02
N ALA A 276 -12.53 3.88 -6.50
CA ALA A 276 -11.16 3.67 -5.99
C ALA A 276 -11.04 3.87 -4.46
N HIS A 277 -11.73 4.87 -3.90
CA HIS A 277 -11.56 5.26 -2.49
C HIS A 277 -12.46 4.51 -1.50
N TYR A 278 -13.34 3.62 -1.97
CA TYR A 278 -14.34 2.94 -1.13
C TYR A 278 -13.87 1.57 -0.63
N THR A 279 -13.87 0.56 -1.50
CA THR A 279 -13.57 -0.83 -1.12
C THR A 279 -12.07 -1.09 -1.20
N GLN A 280 -11.43 -1.13 -0.03
CA GLN A 280 -10.06 -1.60 0.16
C GLN A 280 -10.14 -2.99 0.79
N PHE A 281 -9.55 -4.00 0.16
CA PHE A 281 -9.66 -5.41 0.59
C PHE A 281 -8.28 -6.01 0.83
N MET A 282 -8.03 -6.52 2.04
CA MET A 282 -6.74 -7.08 2.42
C MET A 282 -6.81 -8.59 2.41
N VAL A 283 -5.92 -9.23 1.64
CA VAL A 283 -5.83 -10.69 1.51
C VAL A 283 -4.52 -11.16 2.10
N TYR A 284 -4.61 -11.94 3.17
CA TYR A 284 -3.48 -12.43 3.95
C TYR A 284 -3.91 -13.55 4.88
N ASP A 285 -2.98 -14.45 5.26
CA ASP A 285 -3.17 -15.39 6.37
C ASP A 285 -2.98 -14.64 7.69
N PHE A 286 -4.06 -14.13 8.28
CA PHE A 286 -4.00 -13.30 9.48
C PHE A 286 -3.89 -14.11 10.77
N ASP A 287 -4.42 -15.34 10.81
CA ASP A 287 -4.42 -16.17 12.03
C ASP A 287 -3.33 -17.24 12.09
N GLY A 288 -2.60 -17.44 10.98
CA GLY A 288 -1.46 -18.34 10.88
C GLY A 288 -1.83 -19.80 10.66
N ASP A 289 -3.05 -20.11 10.21
CA ASP A 289 -3.48 -21.48 9.93
C ASP A 289 -2.92 -22.04 8.60
N GLY A 290 -2.26 -21.19 7.80
CA GLY A 290 -1.69 -21.50 6.50
C GLY A 290 -2.63 -21.22 5.33
N LYS A 291 -3.74 -20.52 5.54
CA LYS A 291 -4.69 -20.10 4.51
C LYS A 291 -4.95 -18.61 4.60
N ALA A 292 -5.14 -17.96 3.46
CA ALA A 292 -5.44 -16.55 3.42
C ALA A 292 -6.93 -16.28 3.70
N GLU A 293 -7.20 -15.29 4.54
CA GLU A 293 -8.48 -14.62 4.69
C GLU A 293 -8.56 -13.35 3.82
N MET A 294 -9.76 -12.79 3.73
CA MET A 294 -10.01 -11.45 3.20
C MET A 294 -10.71 -10.56 4.23
N CYS A 295 -10.07 -9.47 4.61
CA CYS A 295 -10.66 -8.41 5.44
C CYS A 295 -11.16 -7.25 4.57
N VAL A 296 -12.41 -6.83 4.74
CA VAL A 296 -13.01 -5.76 3.93
C VAL A 296 -14.13 -5.02 4.69
N LYS A 297 -14.28 -3.72 4.40
CA LYS A 297 -15.43 -2.93 4.88
C LYS A 297 -16.73 -3.42 4.23
N THR A 298 -17.74 -3.68 5.04
CA THR A 298 -19.05 -4.17 4.60
C THR A 298 -20.19 -3.33 5.19
N ALA A 299 -21.42 -3.61 4.77
CA ALA A 299 -22.62 -2.92 5.23
C ALA A 299 -23.84 -3.86 5.13
N PRO A 300 -25.02 -3.49 5.67
CA PRO A 300 -26.23 -4.26 5.43
C PRO A 300 -26.46 -4.49 3.93
N GLY A 301 -26.82 -5.71 3.57
CA GLY A 301 -27.01 -6.11 2.18
C GLY A 301 -25.76 -6.68 1.50
N THR A 302 -24.58 -6.61 2.12
CA THR A 302 -23.42 -7.39 1.68
C THR A 302 -23.71 -8.89 1.83
N LYS A 303 -23.40 -9.67 0.79
CA LYS A 303 -23.63 -11.12 0.77
C LYS A 303 -22.54 -11.86 0.03
N VAL A 304 -22.30 -13.11 0.41
CA VAL A 304 -21.36 -14.01 -0.24
C VAL A 304 -22.10 -15.17 -0.91
N THR A 305 -21.71 -15.46 -2.14
CA THR A 305 -22.09 -16.65 -2.90
C THR A 305 -20.90 -17.58 -2.99
N ARG A 306 -21.01 -18.80 -2.46
CA ARG A 306 -19.96 -19.83 -2.49
C ARG A 306 -20.32 -20.92 -3.51
N PHE A 307 -19.36 -21.31 -4.33
CA PHE A 307 -19.51 -22.28 -5.41
C PHE A 307 -18.73 -23.56 -5.06
N ALA A 308 -19.45 -24.62 -4.71
CA ALA A 308 -18.84 -25.91 -4.42
C ALA A 308 -18.44 -26.64 -5.71
N ALA A 309 -17.45 -27.53 -5.61
CA ALA A 309 -16.98 -28.34 -6.73
C ALA A 309 -18.06 -29.25 -7.35
N ASP A 310 -19.11 -29.60 -6.59
CA ASP A 310 -20.26 -30.36 -7.08
C ASP A 310 -21.36 -29.49 -7.72
N SER A 311 -21.05 -28.21 -8.00
CA SER A 311 -21.97 -27.19 -8.52
C SER A 311 -23.05 -26.73 -7.54
N THR A 312 -22.99 -27.10 -6.27
CA THR A 312 -23.85 -26.52 -5.24
C THR A 312 -23.49 -25.05 -5.02
N VAL A 313 -24.51 -24.19 -4.94
CA VAL A 313 -24.36 -22.75 -4.69
C VAL A 313 -25.04 -22.41 -3.36
N ALA A 314 -24.30 -21.76 -2.47
CA ALA A 314 -24.83 -21.24 -1.20
C ALA A 314 -24.68 -19.71 -1.18
N GLU A 315 -25.75 -19.00 -0.86
CA GLU A 315 -25.75 -17.54 -0.74
C GLU A 315 -26.18 -17.14 0.67
N GLU A 316 -25.37 -16.33 1.34
CA GLU A 316 -25.56 -15.89 2.72
C GLU A 316 -25.22 -14.40 2.84
N TYR A 317 -26.08 -13.63 3.51
CA TYR A 317 -25.71 -12.27 3.91
C TYR A 317 -24.73 -12.32 5.06
N ILE A 318 -23.91 -11.28 5.20
CA ILE A 318 -23.14 -11.09 6.43
C ILE A 318 -24.06 -11.03 7.65
N THR A 319 -23.50 -11.42 8.79
CA THR A 319 -24.16 -11.34 10.08
C THR A 319 -24.19 -9.88 10.54
N LEU A 320 -25.39 -9.35 10.72
CA LEU A 320 -25.56 -8.02 11.30
C LEU A 320 -25.31 -8.07 12.81
N PRO A 321 -24.55 -7.12 13.40
CA PRO A 321 -24.38 -7.03 14.84
C PRO A 321 -25.72 -7.01 15.58
N GLU A 322 -25.81 -7.71 16.72
CA GLU A 322 -27.07 -7.86 17.46
C GLU A 322 -27.74 -6.53 17.83
N ARG A 323 -26.93 -5.49 18.10
CA ARG A 323 -27.41 -4.14 18.39
C ARG A 323 -28.26 -3.61 17.25
N ASP A 324 -27.78 -3.76 16.02
CA ASP A 324 -28.41 -3.19 14.84
C ASP A 324 -29.66 -3.98 14.45
N VAL A 325 -29.63 -5.31 14.59
CA VAL A 325 -30.84 -6.15 14.49
C VAL A 325 -31.90 -5.73 15.51
N LYS A 326 -31.51 -5.47 16.78
CA LYS A 326 -32.43 -4.98 17.83
C LYS A 326 -32.99 -3.58 17.52
N ASN A 327 -32.23 -2.76 16.79
CA ASN A 327 -32.65 -1.45 16.31
C ASN A 327 -33.47 -1.52 15.01
N GLY A 328 -33.73 -2.72 14.49
CA GLY A 328 -34.56 -2.94 13.31
C GLY A 328 -33.81 -2.92 11.98
N VAL A 329 -32.47 -2.87 11.98
CA VAL A 329 -31.67 -2.94 10.77
C VAL A 329 -31.78 -4.31 10.13
N THR A 330 -31.97 -4.35 8.81
CA THR A 330 -32.05 -5.56 8.02
C THR A 330 -31.10 -5.51 6.83
N ASN A 331 -30.74 -6.69 6.30
CA ASN A 331 -29.98 -6.79 5.05
C ASN A 331 -30.76 -6.32 3.81
N GLN A 332 -32.01 -5.89 3.96
CA GLN A 332 -32.82 -5.29 2.89
C GLN A 332 -32.86 -3.76 2.96
N ASP A 333 -32.27 -3.17 3.99
CA ASP A 333 -32.25 -1.72 4.14
C ASP A 333 -31.32 -1.11 3.09
N ASN A 334 -31.74 0.04 2.54
CA ASN A 334 -31.00 0.78 1.53
C ASN A 334 -30.82 2.22 2.01
N TYR A 335 -29.58 2.59 2.25
CA TYR A 335 -29.14 3.90 2.76
C TYR A 335 -28.59 4.79 1.65
N VAL A 336 -28.68 4.36 0.38
CA VAL A 336 -28.28 5.18 -0.77
C VAL A 336 -29.28 6.32 -0.95
N CYS A 337 -28.81 7.55 -0.77
CA CYS A 337 -29.67 8.72 -0.81
C CYS A 337 -30.15 9.07 -2.22
N THR A 338 -31.40 9.51 -2.32
CA THR A 338 -31.89 10.32 -3.44
C THR A 338 -31.58 11.80 -3.21
N ALA A 339 -31.69 12.63 -4.25
CA ALA A 339 -31.62 14.08 -4.09
C ALA A 339 -32.67 14.65 -3.13
N ALA A 340 -33.85 14.02 -3.06
CA ALA A 340 -34.89 14.39 -2.12
C ALA A 340 -34.51 14.05 -0.67
N ASP A 341 -33.91 12.88 -0.44
CA ASP A 341 -33.45 12.46 0.90
C ASP A 341 -32.35 13.38 1.41
N TYR A 342 -31.38 13.73 0.56
CA TYR A 342 -30.32 14.66 0.95
C TYR A 342 -30.86 16.07 1.26
N LYS A 343 -31.82 16.57 0.47
CA LYS A 343 -32.47 17.85 0.79
C LYS A 343 -33.18 17.80 2.14
N GLU A 344 -33.85 16.71 2.46
CA GLU A 344 -34.49 16.52 3.76
C GLU A 344 -33.46 16.42 4.89
N HIS A 345 -32.35 15.71 4.67
CA HIS A 345 -31.22 15.63 5.61
C HIS A 345 -30.67 17.02 5.95
N LEU A 346 -30.47 17.88 4.94
CA LEU A 346 -30.05 19.26 5.18
C LEU A 346 -31.07 20.07 6.00
N VAL A 347 -32.38 19.83 5.82
CA VAL A 347 -33.42 20.51 6.60
C VAL A 347 -33.30 20.12 8.07
N GLU A 348 -33.16 18.84 8.37
CA GLU A 348 -32.99 18.34 9.73
C GLU A 348 -31.67 18.83 10.36
N MET A 349 -30.57 18.82 9.60
CA MET A 349 -29.29 19.38 10.02
C MET A 349 -29.42 20.87 10.37
N PHE A 350 -30.12 21.66 9.54
CA PHE A 350 -30.32 23.09 9.78
C PHE A 350 -31.22 23.35 10.99
N MET A 351 -32.28 22.56 11.19
CA MET A 351 -33.12 22.63 12.40
C MET A 351 -32.32 22.36 13.67
N GLY A 352 -31.38 21.41 13.62
CA GLY A 352 -30.48 21.05 14.73
C GLY A 352 -29.33 22.04 14.99
N TRP A 353 -29.16 23.08 14.17
CA TRP A 353 -27.97 23.94 14.19
C TRP A 353 -27.64 24.53 15.57
N SER A 354 -28.63 25.15 16.25
CA SER A 354 -28.39 25.80 17.55
C SER A 354 -28.05 24.84 18.69
N SER A 355 -28.27 23.53 18.49
CA SER A 355 -27.89 22.48 19.43
C SER A 355 -26.59 21.77 19.05
N HIS A 356 -26.01 22.06 17.88
CA HIS A 356 -24.77 21.43 17.45
C HIS A 356 -23.63 21.78 18.43
N PRO A 357 -22.80 20.82 18.87
CA PRO A 357 -21.76 21.07 19.88
C PRO A 357 -20.80 22.22 19.53
N GLU A 358 -20.44 22.35 18.25
CA GLU A 358 -19.57 23.43 17.76
C GLU A 358 -20.24 24.82 17.84
N VAL A 359 -21.55 24.89 17.68
CA VAL A 359 -22.33 26.15 17.83
C VAL A 359 -22.49 26.50 19.31
N VAL A 360 -22.83 25.51 20.14
CA VAL A 360 -22.99 25.69 21.60
C VAL A 360 -21.67 26.11 22.26
N SER A 361 -20.54 25.58 21.80
CA SER A 361 -19.22 25.97 22.29
C SER A 361 -18.76 27.36 21.78
N GLY A 362 -19.47 27.95 20.82
CA GLY A 362 -19.12 29.22 20.20
C GLY A 362 -17.97 29.14 19.18
N ARG A 363 -17.57 27.93 18.77
CA ARG A 363 -16.59 27.75 17.69
C ARG A 363 -17.20 28.04 16.32
N TRP A 364 -18.45 27.68 16.12
CA TRP A 364 -19.22 28.01 14.91
C TRP A 364 -20.14 29.20 15.12
N PRO A 365 -20.54 29.90 14.04
CA PRO A 365 -21.51 30.99 14.12
C PRO A 365 -22.84 30.53 14.75
N ALA A 366 -23.49 31.44 15.47
CA ALA A 366 -24.73 31.14 16.19
C ALA A 366 -25.88 30.83 15.23
N THR A 367 -25.81 31.32 13.99
CA THR A 367 -26.82 31.16 12.94
C THR A 367 -26.18 30.73 11.62
N LEU A 368 -26.97 30.08 10.76
CA LEU A 368 -26.53 29.67 9.42
C LEU A 368 -26.38 30.89 8.49
N GLU A 369 -27.20 31.93 8.66
CA GLU A 369 -27.05 33.17 7.91
C GLU A 369 -25.67 33.80 8.14
N GLU A 370 -25.17 33.78 9.37
CA GLU A 370 -23.81 34.22 9.68
C GLU A 370 -22.76 33.32 9.01
N CYS A 371 -22.97 31.99 8.96
CA CYS A 371 -22.11 31.09 8.17
C CYS A 371 -22.06 31.49 6.70
N PHE A 372 -23.19 31.90 6.12
CA PHE A 372 -23.31 32.26 4.71
C PHE A 372 -22.97 33.72 4.42
N GLY A 373 -22.73 34.54 5.44
CA GLY A 373 -22.44 35.97 5.30
C GLY A 373 -23.64 36.83 4.88
N ILE A 374 -24.86 36.42 5.24
CA ILE A 374 -26.10 37.16 4.98
C ILE A 374 -26.74 37.68 6.28
N PRO A 375 -27.63 38.69 6.23
CA PRO A 375 -28.31 39.17 7.44
C PRO A 375 -29.19 38.09 8.08
N VAL A 376 -29.10 37.94 9.41
CA VAL A 376 -29.96 37.03 10.19
C VAL A 376 -31.43 37.42 10.02
N LYS A 377 -32.24 36.47 9.57
CA LYS A 377 -33.67 36.67 9.28
C LYS A 377 -34.55 35.88 10.24
N TYR A 378 -34.10 34.71 10.70
CA TYR A 378 -34.93 33.77 11.46
C TYR A 378 -34.57 33.71 12.94
N HIS A 379 -35.43 33.02 13.71
CA HIS A 379 -35.21 32.72 15.12
C HIS A 379 -34.78 31.25 15.29
N TYR A 380 -33.85 31.01 16.21
CA TYR A 380 -33.35 29.67 16.51
C TYR A 380 -33.94 29.13 17.84
N PRO A 381 -34.19 27.80 17.96
CA PRO A 381 -34.04 26.78 16.92
C PRO A 381 -35.00 27.01 15.74
N LEU A 382 -34.54 26.68 14.52
CA LEU A 382 -35.31 26.96 13.31
C LEU A 382 -36.59 26.13 13.26
N SER A 383 -37.68 26.74 12.79
CA SER A 383 -38.84 25.97 12.34
C SER A 383 -38.49 25.18 11.08
N ARG A 384 -39.26 24.14 10.77
CA ARG A 384 -39.03 23.35 9.55
C ARG A 384 -39.24 24.18 8.28
N GLU A 385 -40.18 25.11 8.30
CA GLU A 385 -40.42 26.06 7.22
C GLU A 385 -39.22 26.98 6.99
N ASP A 386 -38.68 27.57 8.06
CA ASP A 386 -37.52 28.46 7.98
C ASP A 386 -36.26 27.70 7.53
N ALA A 387 -36.05 26.48 8.04
CA ALA A 387 -34.97 25.59 7.61
C ALA A 387 -35.08 25.26 6.12
N LYS A 388 -36.27 24.97 5.59
CA LYS A 388 -36.49 24.73 4.16
C LYS A 388 -36.17 25.95 3.29
N GLU A 389 -36.47 27.16 3.76
CA GLU A 389 -36.08 28.40 3.07
C GLU A 389 -34.56 28.54 3.04
N LEU A 390 -33.87 28.32 4.17
CA LEU A 390 -32.41 28.38 4.25
C LEU A 390 -31.72 27.27 3.44
N VAL A 391 -32.23 26.03 3.44
CA VAL A 391 -31.70 24.94 2.60
C VAL A 391 -31.86 25.29 1.13
N SER A 392 -32.99 25.90 0.74
CA SER A 392 -33.19 26.34 -0.64
C SER A 392 -32.19 27.42 -1.02
N TYR A 393 -31.96 28.41 -0.15
CA TYR A 393 -30.90 29.41 -0.34
C TYR A 393 -29.52 28.75 -0.43
N PHE A 394 -29.22 27.78 0.45
CA PHE A 394 -27.95 27.08 0.47
C PHE A 394 -27.67 26.35 -0.85
N ILE A 395 -28.62 25.55 -1.33
CA ILE A 395 -28.48 24.74 -2.55
C ILE A 395 -28.44 25.61 -3.82
N TYR A 396 -29.33 26.60 -3.93
CA TYR A 396 -29.54 27.31 -5.20
C TYR A 396 -28.81 28.65 -5.31
N GLU A 397 -28.34 29.22 -4.20
CA GLU A 397 -27.67 30.53 -4.18
C GLU A 397 -26.27 30.44 -3.58
N PHE A 398 -26.14 30.01 -2.32
CA PHE A 398 -24.85 30.01 -1.63
C PHE A 398 -23.85 29.04 -2.28
N ALA A 399 -24.18 27.75 -2.40
CA ALA A 399 -23.26 26.75 -2.93
C ALA A 399 -22.82 27.07 -4.38
N PRO A 400 -23.72 27.43 -5.33
CA PRO A 400 -23.34 27.87 -6.66
C PRO A 400 -22.50 29.17 -6.67
N SER A 401 -22.73 30.09 -5.73
CA SER A 401 -21.89 31.30 -5.61
C SER A 401 -20.44 30.99 -5.23
N ARG A 402 -20.20 29.87 -4.53
CA ARG A 402 -18.86 29.40 -4.16
C ARG A 402 -18.18 28.75 -5.37
N SER A 403 -18.89 27.90 -6.10
CA SER A 403 -18.37 27.20 -7.29
C SER A 403 -19.52 26.80 -8.20
N ASP A 404 -19.33 26.99 -9.50
CA ASP A 404 -20.27 26.55 -10.54
C ASP A 404 -20.42 25.01 -10.61
N LYS A 405 -19.50 24.26 -10.00
CA LYS A 405 -19.54 22.79 -9.89
C LYS A 405 -20.40 22.26 -8.74
N ASN A 406 -20.89 23.13 -7.86
CA ASN A 406 -21.68 22.76 -6.69
C ASN A 406 -23.14 22.54 -7.06
N HIS A 407 -23.45 21.38 -7.64
CA HIS A 407 -24.81 20.96 -8.00
C HIS A 407 -25.43 20.08 -6.90
N LEU A 408 -25.75 20.68 -5.76
CA LEU A 408 -26.29 19.96 -4.61
C LEU A 408 -27.77 19.58 -4.79
N GLU A 409 -28.46 20.20 -5.75
CA GLU A 409 -29.82 19.83 -6.18
C GLU A 409 -29.89 18.43 -6.80
N ALA A 410 -28.75 17.93 -7.29
CA ALA A 410 -28.60 16.61 -7.89
C ALA A 410 -27.64 15.72 -7.09
N PHE A 411 -27.51 15.94 -5.78
CA PHE A 411 -26.72 15.09 -4.90
C PHE A 411 -27.47 13.78 -4.60
N GLU A 412 -27.05 12.71 -5.24
CA GLU A 412 -27.67 11.39 -5.14
C GLU A 412 -26.62 10.27 -5.27
N GLY A 413 -26.96 9.08 -4.78
CA GLY A 413 -26.12 7.89 -4.90
C GLY A 413 -25.04 7.76 -3.83
N PHE A 414 -25.11 8.53 -2.74
CA PHE A 414 -24.19 8.48 -1.60
C PHE A 414 -24.83 7.82 -0.38
N ILE A 415 -24.00 7.39 0.58
CA ILE A 415 -24.43 6.81 1.84
C ILE A 415 -23.87 7.68 2.97
N TYR A 416 -24.68 8.60 3.51
CA TYR A 416 -24.29 9.47 4.63
C TYR A 416 -24.78 8.98 6.00
N ASP A 417 -25.60 7.94 6.03
CA ASP A 417 -26.14 7.34 7.25
C ASP A 417 -26.23 5.81 7.08
N GLY A 418 -26.59 5.10 8.14
CA GLY A 418 -26.62 3.65 8.19
C GLY A 418 -25.34 3.05 8.77
N PRO A 419 -25.43 1.82 9.30
CA PRO A 419 -24.31 1.16 9.96
C PRO A 419 -23.24 0.71 8.95
N GLU A 420 -21.99 0.70 9.43
CA GLU A 420 -20.81 0.30 8.67
C GLU A 420 -20.06 -0.76 9.45
N TYR A 421 -19.60 -1.81 8.77
CA TYR A 421 -18.95 -2.94 9.40
C TYR A 421 -17.58 -3.23 8.80
N LEU A 422 -16.81 -4.04 9.50
CA LEU A 422 -15.59 -4.69 9.03
C LEU A 422 -15.81 -6.19 9.14
N THR A 423 -15.63 -6.92 8.05
CA THR A 423 -15.84 -8.37 8.00
C THR A 423 -14.55 -9.08 7.59
N MET A 424 -14.23 -10.15 8.30
CA MET A 424 -13.24 -11.15 7.89
C MET A 424 -13.96 -12.31 7.21
N PHE A 425 -13.57 -12.62 5.97
CA PHE A 425 -13.99 -13.81 5.24
C PHE A 425 -12.84 -14.81 5.20
N GLY A 426 -13.10 -16.08 5.49
CA GLY A 426 -12.14 -17.15 5.33
C GLY A 426 -11.85 -17.42 3.86
N GLY A 427 -10.78 -18.16 3.58
CA GLY A 427 -10.40 -18.50 2.21
C GLY A 427 -11.47 -19.23 1.38
N ASP A 428 -12.39 -19.95 2.04
CA ASP A 428 -13.55 -20.59 1.41
C ASP A 428 -14.77 -19.66 1.21
N GLY A 429 -14.61 -18.38 1.52
CA GLY A 429 -15.62 -17.32 1.40
C GLY A 429 -16.62 -17.28 2.55
N LYS A 430 -16.49 -18.12 3.60
CA LYS A 430 -17.36 -18.00 4.77
C LYS A 430 -17.03 -16.75 5.55
N GLU A 431 -18.06 -16.07 6.05
CA GLU A 431 -17.89 -15.09 7.11
C GLU A 431 -17.28 -15.76 8.35
N LEU A 432 -16.17 -15.21 8.86
CA LEU A 432 -15.57 -15.62 10.13
C LEU A 432 -16.07 -14.71 11.27
N GLU A 433 -15.97 -13.39 11.08
CA GLU A 433 -16.48 -12.41 12.04
C GLU A 433 -16.82 -11.09 11.35
N THR A 434 -17.89 -10.44 11.83
CA THR A 434 -18.25 -9.06 11.47
C THR A 434 -18.33 -8.20 12.74
N ILE A 435 -17.59 -7.10 12.74
CA ILE A 435 -17.59 -6.08 13.80
C ILE A 435 -17.99 -4.71 13.26
N ASP A 436 -18.28 -3.75 14.14
CA ASP A 436 -18.44 -2.35 13.74
C ASP A 436 -17.17 -1.84 13.05
N PHE A 437 -17.32 -1.05 11.99
CA PHE A 437 -16.20 -0.35 11.38
C PHE A 437 -15.54 0.57 12.42
N PRO A 438 -14.19 0.57 12.55
CA PRO A 438 -13.49 1.10 13.73
C PRO A 438 -13.78 2.57 14.04
N VAL A 439 -13.90 3.39 12.99
CA VAL A 439 -14.16 4.83 13.10
C VAL A 439 -15.48 5.14 12.41
N PRO A 440 -16.54 5.47 13.17
CA PRO A 440 -17.84 5.75 12.61
C PRO A 440 -17.80 7.00 11.73
N ARG A 441 -18.71 7.05 10.77
CA ARG A 441 -18.89 8.18 9.86
C ARG A 441 -19.12 9.50 10.61
N GLY A 442 -19.99 9.48 11.61
CA GLY A 442 -20.40 10.65 12.39
C GLY A 442 -21.48 11.47 11.70
N ASP A 443 -21.14 12.08 10.56
CA ASP A 443 -22.05 12.91 9.74
C ASP A 443 -21.77 12.75 8.24
N ASP A 444 -22.44 13.51 7.40
CA ASP A 444 -22.26 13.51 5.94
C ASP A 444 -20.96 14.19 5.46
N GLY A 445 -20.01 14.46 6.36
CA GLY A 445 -18.75 15.12 6.08
C GLY A 445 -18.64 16.55 6.61
N LEU A 446 -19.69 17.09 7.25
CA LEU A 446 -19.68 18.43 7.85
C LEU A 446 -18.49 18.61 8.80
N MET A 447 -18.28 17.70 9.75
CA MET A 447 -17.14 17.72 10.67
C MET A 447 -15.83 17.24 10.04
N TRP A 448 -15.89 16.59 8.89
CA TRP A 448 -14.70 16.17 8.11
C TRP A 448 -14.20 17.29 7.19
N GLY A 449 -14.92 18.42 7.08
CA GLY A 449 -14.53 19.58 6.28
C GLY A 449 -15.02 19.56 4.84
N ASP A 450 -15.99 18.70 4.52
CA ASP A 450 -16.53 18.53 3.16
C ASP A 450 -17.36 19.71 2.66
N TYR A 451 -17.83 20.54 3.60
CA TYR A 451 -18.57 21.76 3.32
C TYR A 451 -17.71 23.03 3.37
N ALA A 452 -16.50 22.94 3.93
CA ALA A 452 -15.71 24.12 4.29
C ALA A 452 -15.07 24.79 3.08
N MET A 453 -14.68 23.99 2.10
CA MET A 453 -13.92 24.44 0.93
C MET A 453 -14.82 25.12 -0.11
N ARG A 454 -14.20 25.59 -1.21
CA ARG A 454 -14.93 26.25 -2.30
C ARG A 454 -15.85 25.28 -3.07
N ARG A 455 -15.37 24.07 -3.34
CA ARG A 455 -16.19 22.96 -3.83
C ARG A 455 -16.78 22.26 -2.61
N ILE A 456 -18.11 22.19 -2.56
CA ILE A 456 -18.84 21.55 -1.46
C ILE A 456 -19.13 20.12 -1.89
N GLU A 457 -18.57 19.16 -1.17
CA GLU A 457 -18.51 17.75 -1.57
C GLU A 457 -18.86 16.85 -0.39
N PRO A 458 -20.14 16.80 0.04
CA PRO A 458 -20.56 15.90 1.12
C PRO A 458 -20.17 14.46 0.78
N CYS A 459 -19.84 13.68 1.81
CA CYS A 459 -19.32 12.31 1.70
C CYS A 459 -17.98 12.17 0.95
N ASN A 460 -17.13 13.20 0.92
CA ASN A 460 -15.81 13.13 0.29
C ASN A 460 -14.73 12.71 1.27
N ARG A 461 -14.29 13.60 2.17
CA ARG A 461 -13.18 13.35 3.11
C ARG A 461 -13.52 12.24 4.08
N VAL A 462 -14.79 12.14 4.46
CA VAL A 462 -15.28 11.09 5.36
C VAL A 462 -15.19 9.70 4.72
N ASP A 463 -15.36 9.56 3.40
CA ASP A 463 -15.32 8.26 2.70
C ASP A 463 -13.99 8.04 1.97
N ARG A 464 -12.91 8.50 2.57
CA ARG A 464 -11.54 8.19 2.17
C ARG A 464 -11.00 7.04 3.01
N PHE A 465 -10.91 5.84 2.43
CA PHE A 465 -10.47 4.64 3.14
C PHE A 465 -9.11 4.14 2.63
N LEU A 466 -8.28 3.62 3.54
CA LEU A 466 -7.11 2.83 3.21
C LEU A 466 -7.12 1.57 4.07
N SER A 467 -6.47 0.51 3.61
CA SER A 467 -6.23 -0.68 4.42
C SER A 467 -4.84 -1.26 4.16
N GLY A 468 -4.28 -2.01 5.11
CA GLY A 468 -2.94 -2.55 4.98
C GLY A 468 -2.73 -3.81 5.80
N VAL A 469 -1.55 -4.39 5.63
CA VAL A 469 -1.03 -5.46 6.47
C VAL A 469 0.32 -4.98 7.03
N ALA A 470 0.58 -5.22 8.30
CA ALA A 470 1.83 -4.85 8.95
C ALA A 470 2.25 -5.91 9.97
N TYR A 471 3.54 -6.21 10.05
CA TYR A 471 4.11 -7.10 11.07
C TYR A 471 4.47 -6.26 12.30
N LEU A 472 3.45 -5.87 13.07
CA LEU A 472 3.58 -4.93 14.20
C LEU A 472 4.27 -5.53 15.44
N ASP A 473 4.47 -6.84 15.48
CA ASP A 473 5.30 -7.54 16.47
C ASP A 473 6.58 -8.13 15.85
N GLY A 474 6.83 -7.85 14.57
CA GLY A 474 7.94 -8.42 13.79
C GLY A 474 7.75 -9.86 13.33
N GLU A 475 6.66 -10.54 13.69
CA GLU A 475 6.46 -11.97 13.42
C GLU A 475 5.13 -12.30 12.73
N HIS A 476 4.02 -11.66 13.13
CA HIS A 476 2.67 -11.98 12.67
C HIS A 476 2.00 -10.78 12.00
N PRO A 477 1.16 -11.02 10.98
CA PRO A 477 0.46 -9.96 10.27
C PRO A 477 -0.72 -9.39 11.09
N SER A 478 -0.76 -8.07 11.24
CA SER A 478 -1.92 -7.32 11.72
C SER A 478 -2.64 -6.63 10.55
N VAL A 479 -3.96 -6.49 10.65
CA VAL A 479 -4.79 -5.69 9.72
C VAL A 479 -4.71 -4.22 10.12
N ILE A 480 -4.47 -3.34 9.15
CA ILE A 480 -4.53 -1.88 9.31
C ILE A 480 -5.77 -1.35 8.58
N ILE A 481 -6.59 -0.55 9.26
CA ILE A 481 -7.80 0.07 8.71
C ILE A 481 -7.77 1.58 8.97
N CYS A 482 -7.94 2.37 7.90
CA CYS A 482 -7.87 3.83 7.97
C CYS A 482 -9.13 4.52 7.45
N ARG A 483 -9.38 5.73 7.96
CA ARG A 483 -10.43 6.64 7.48
C ARG A 483 -9.94 8.08 7.53
N GLY A 484 -10.06 8.78 6.42
CA GLY A 484 -9.65 10.17 6.24
C GLY A 484 -8.13 10.35 6.15
N TYR A 485 -7.71 11.30 5.32
CA TYR A 485 -6.30 11.72 5.20
C TYR A 485 -6.13 13.22 4.91
N TYR A 486 -7.14 13.88 4.34
CA TYR A 486 -7.10 15.32 4.06
C TYR A 486 -7.30 16.21 5.30
N THR A 487 -8.03 15.73 6.30
CA THR A 487 -8.36 16.46 7.53
C THR A 487 -8.21 15.51 8.71
N ARG A 488 -9.29 15.12 9.40
CA ARG A 488 -9.24 14.03 10.38
C ARG A 488 -8.68 12.78 9.71
N SER A 489 -7.71 12.18 10.36
CA SER A 489 -7.02 11.00 9.86
C SER A 489 -6.97 9.97 10.98
N THR A 490 -7.31 8.73 10.66
CA THR A 490 -7.36 7.65 11.64
C THR A 490 -6.68 6.40 11.10
N VAL A 491 -5.92 5.72 11.96
CA VAL A 491 -5.28 4.43 11.70
C VAL A 491 -5.64 3.49 12.86
N THR A 492 -6.29 2.37 12.58
CA THR A 492 -6.60 1.34 13.59
C THR A 492 -5.96 0.02 13.19
N ALA A 493 -5.27 -0.60 14.14
CA ALA A 493 -4.66 -1.91 13.95
C ALA A 493 -5.46 -2.99 14.70
N TYR A 494 -5.65 -4.12 14.04
CA TYR A 494 -6.27 -5.32 14.60
C TYR A 494 -5.37 -6.53 14.37
N ASP A 495 -5.26 -7.39 15.38
CA ASP A 495 -4.83 -8.77 15.20
C ASP A 495 -6.09 -9.62 14.96
N PHE A 496 -6.01 -10.64 14.11
CA PHE A 496 -7.11 -11.60 13.93
C PHE A 496 -6.61 -13.00 14.32
N LYS A 497 -7.22 -13.60 15.34
CA LYS A 497 -6.77 -14.89 15.86
C LYS A 497 -7.92 -15.67 16.44
N ASP A 498 -7.90 -16.99 16.25
CA ASP A 498 -8.94 -17.90 16.73
C ASP A 498 -10.35 -17.48 16.27
N GLY A 499 -10.44 -16.91 15.05
CA GLY A 499 -11.69 -16.41 14.46
C GLY A 499 -12.17 -15.06 14.98
N HIS A 500 -11.34 -14.29 15.70
CA HIS A 500 -11.75 -13.03 16.33
C HIS A 500 -10.78 -11.87 16.11
N PHE A 501 -11.34 -10.68 15.85
CA PHE A 501 -10.63 -9.40 15.85
C PHE A 501 -10.28 -8.96 17.28
N THR A 502 -9.01 -8.65 17.50
CA THR A 502 -8.52 -7.99 18.70
C THR A 502 -7.88 -6.66 18.33
N LYS A 503 -8.45 -5.54 18.80
CA LYS A 503 -7.88 -4.22 18.54
C LYS A 503 -6.55 -4.07 19.26
N ARG A 504 -5.49 -3.76 18.51
CA ARG A 504 -4.15 -3.50 19.03
C ARG A 504 -4.00 -2.04 19.49
N PHE A 505 -4.29 -1.09 18.60
CA PHE A 505 -4.31 0.33 18.90
C PHE A 505 -5.23 1.12 17.94
N MET A 506 -5.44 2.40 18.25
CA MET A 506 -6.06 3.38 17.37
C MET A 506 -5.37 4.74 17.50
N ALA A 507 -4.76 5.22 16.41
CA ALA A 507 -4.28 6.58 16.27
C ALA A 507 -5.35 7.42 15.56
N ASP A 508 -5.83 8.48 16.20
CA ASP A 508 -6.90 9.33 15.68
C ASP A 508 -6.55 10.79 15.91
N SER A 509 -6.38 11.54 14.83
CA SER A 509 -6.01 12.95 14.92
C SER A 509 -7.09 13.82 15.58
N GLY A 510 -8.31 13.30 15.69
CA GLY A 510 -9.50 14.08 15.99
C GLY A 510 -9.90 15.00 14.82
N HIS A 511 -11.11 15.55 14.89
CA HIS A 511 -11.59 16.50 13.91
C HIS A 511 -10.73 17.77 13.87
N VAL A 512 -10.59 18.34 12.68
CA VAL A 512 -9.88 19.61 12.51
C VAL A 512 -10.82 20.76 12.89
N PRO A 513 -10.41 21.69 13.78
CA PRO A 513 -11.22 22.84 14.15
C PRO A 513 -11.52 23.75 12.97
N MET A 514 -12.80 24.08 12.79
CA MET A 514 -13.27 25.06 11.83
C MET A 514 -14.02 26.17 12.56
N ASN A 515 -13.79 27.41 12.17
CA ASN A 515 -14.54 28.56 12.68
C ASN A 515 -15.88 28.72 11.94
N ASN A 516 -15.98 28.19 10.73
CA ASN A 516 -17.21 28.16 9.93
C ASN A 516 -17.17 26.94 9.00
N PRO A 517 -18.04 25.94 9.20
CA PRO A 517 -17.96 24.69 8.43
C PRO A 517 -18.39 24.86 6.96
N PHE A 518 -18.88 26.03 6.53
CA PHE A 518 -19.25 26.32 5.15
C PHE A 518 -18.26 27.26 4.43
N ASN A 519 -17.23 27.75 5.13
CA ASN A 519 -16.24 28.68 4.58
C ASN A 519 -14.98 28.74 5.47
N ASP A 520 -14.14 27.73 5.39
CA ASP A 520 -12.85 27.65 6.10
C ASP A 520 -11.83 26.84 5.29
N ASN A 521 -10.60 26.74 5.76
CA ASN A 521 -9.54 25.91 5.19
C ASN A 521 -9.04 24.93 6.24
N ALA A 522 -9.61 23.72 6.25
CA ALA A 522 -9.28 22.67 7.22
C ALA A 522 -7.99 21.90 6.86
N HIS A 523 -7.53 21.94 5.60
CA HIS A 523 -6.38 21.15 5.15
C HIS A 523 -5.06 21.56 5.82
N GLU A 524 -4.89 22.84 6.13
CA GLU A 524 -3.65 23.38 6.70
C GLU A 524 -3.55 23.24 8.23
N LYS A 525 -4.65 22.86 8.90
CA LYS A 525 -4.76 22.87 10.37
C LYS A 525 -4.55 21.47 10.95
N GLU A 526 -4.21 21.42 12.23
CA GLU A 526 -4.10 20.17 13.00
C GLU A 526 -5.46 19.73 13.54
N GLY A 527 -5.59 18.43 13.78
CA GLY A 527 -6.73 17.86 14.48
C GLY A 527 -6.73 18.21 15.98
N LEU A 528 -7.85 17.95 16.64
CA LEU A 528 -8.06 18.29 18.05
C LEU A 528 -7.29 17.41 19.04
N ASP A 529 -6.78 16.24 18.63
CA ASP A 529 -6.01 15.38 19.53
C ASP A 529 -4.63 15.98 19.83
N PRO A 530 -4.17 16.05 21.09
CA PRO A 530 -2.93 16.71 21.46
C PRO A 530 -1.65 16.00 20.97
N VAL A 531 -1.72 14.70 20.66
CA VAL A 531 -0.60 13.91 20.17
C VAL A 531 -0.75 13.69 18.67
N TYR A 532 -1.89 13.16 18.27
CA TYR A 532 -2.21 12.72 16.93
C TYR A 532 -2.69 13.84 16.01
N GLY A 533 -3.11 15.00 16.53
CA GLY A 533 -3.63 16.11 15.73
C GLY A 533 -2.68 16.56 14.61
N LYS A 534 -1.37 16.35 14.79
CA LYS A 534 -0.33 16.72 13.82
C LYS A 534 -0.33 15.89 12.54
N PHE A 535 -0.87 14.67 12.54
CA PHE A 535 -0.89 13.84 11.33
C PHE A 535 -2.18 14.02 10.50
N ALA A 536 -3.13 14.82 10.97
CA ALA A 536 -4.25 15.29 10.16
C ALA A 536 -3.72 15.94 8.86
N GLY A 537 -4.28 15.62 7.70
CA GLY A 537 -3.88 16.25 6.43
C GLY A 537 -2.56 15.75 5.82
N GLN A 538 -1.94 14.71 6.39
CA GLN A 538 -0.64 14.19 5.93
C GLN A 538 -0.74 12.90 5.11
N GLY A 539 -1.87 12.19 5.17
CA GLY A 539 -2.00 10.90 4.51
C GLY A 539 -2.11 11.03 2.99
N ASP A 540 -1.66 10.01 2.28
CA ASP A 540 -1.72 9.93 0.82
C ASP A 540 -2.93 9.10 0.36
N HIS A 541 -3.12 8.97 -0.95
CA HIS A 541 -4.01 7.97 -1.55
C HIS A 541 -3.46 6.52 -1.48
N SER A 542 -2.54 6.26 -0.56
CA SER A 542 -1.92 4.97 -0.28
C SER A 542 -1.28 5.00 1.11
N LEU A 543 -0.87 3.84 1.59
CA LEU A 543 0.04 3.71 2.73
C LEU A 543 1.19 2.75 2.34
N SER A 544 2.24 2.74 3.15
CA SER A 544 3.29 1.72 3.09
C SER A 544 3.61 1.26 4.50
N VAL A 545 4.32 0.15 4.63
CA VAL A 545 4.85 -0.32 5.91
C VAL A 545 6.30 -0.75 5.75
N ALA A 546 7.14 -0.49 6.76
CA ALA A 546 8.54 -0.88 6.78
C ALA A 546 9.09 -0.74 8.22
N ASP A 547 10.11 -1.54 8.55
CA ASP A 547 10.91 -1.38 9.79
C ASP A 547 11.85 -0.17 9.62
N VAL A 548 11.34 1.04 9.85
CA VAL A 548 12.10 2.27 9.60
C VAL A 548 13.07 2.59 10.73
N ASP A 549 12.80 2.10 11.94
CA ASP A 549 13.62 2.36 13.13
C ASP A 549 14.59 1.22 13.51
N GLY A 550 14.50 0.07 12.85
CA GLY A 550 15.40 -1.08 13.01
C GLY A 550 15.13 -1.90 14.27
N ASP A 551 13.94 -1.84 14.86
CA ASP A 551 13.52 -2.66 15.99
C ASP A 551 12.95 -4.04 15.60
N GLY A 552 12.81 -4.30 14.29
CA GLY A 552 12.32 -5.55 13.73
C GLY A 552 10.80 -5.61 13.54
N CYS A 553 10.06 -4.61 14.02
CA CYS A 553 8.64 -4.42 13.75
C CYS A 553 8.46 -3.51 12.52
N GLN A 554 7.29 -3.54 11.89
CA GLN A 554 6.97 -2.61 10.81
C GLN A 554 6.15 -1.42 11.31
N GLU A 555 6.56 -0.22 10.93
CA GLU A 555 5.81 1.01 11.14
C GLU A 555 4.83 1.25 9.99
N ILE A 556 3.79 2.06 10.22
CA ILE A 556 2.85 2.49 9.18
C ILE A 556 3.26 3.87 8.67
N ILE A 557 3.71 3.92 7.41
CA ILE A 557 3.99 5.15 6.69
C ILE A 557 2.69 5.63 6.03
N TYR A 558 2.11 6.68 6.59
CA TYR A 558 0.84 7.27 6.17
C TYR A 558 1.09 8.61 5.47
N GLY A 559 1.61 8.53 4.24
CA GLY A 559 2.06 9.71 3.47
C GLY A 559 3.20 10.43 4.17
N ALA A 560 2.97 11.69 4.55
CA ALA A 560 3.93 12.56 5.24
C ALA A 560 3.99 12.37 6.78
N ALA A 561 3.41 11.29 7.32
CA ALA A 561 3.52 10.92 8.73
C ALA A 561 3.85 9.43 8.89
N VAL A 562 4.44 9.06 10.04
CA VAL A 562 4.76 7.68 10.39
C VAL A 562 4.19 7.35 11.76
N ILE A 563 3.39 6.30 11.84
CA ILE A 563 2.86 5.71 13.07
C ILE A 563 3.71 4.50 13.42
N ASP A 564 4.17 4.44 14.67
CA ASP A 564 5.02 3.39 15.19
C ASP A 564 4.25 2.05 15.31
N HIS A 565 4.97 0.93 15.43
CA HIS A 565 4.39 -0.41 15.54
C HIS A 565 3.48 -0.58 16.78
N ASP A 566 3.67 0.26 17.80
CA ASP A 566 2.87 0.31 19.03
C ASP A 566 1.68 1.28 18.96
N GLY A 567 1.54 2.01 17.84
CA GLY A 567 0.49 2.98 17.59
C GLY A 567 0.83 4.42 17.97
N SER A 568 2.00 4.68 18.57
CA SER A 568 2.46 6.03 18.84
C SER A 568 2.81 6.78 17.55
N LEU A 569 2.75 8.11 17.58
CA LEU A 569 3.15 8.93 16.42
C LEU A 569 4.68 9.10 16.43
N LEU A 570 5.38 8.38 15.55
CA LEU A 570 6.84 8.51 15.41
C LEU A 570 7.20 9.93 14.96
N TYR A 571 6.60 10.39 13.86
CA TYR A 571 6.64 11.80 13.46
C TYR A 571 5.54 12.18 12.47
N SER A 572 5.35 13.49 12.29
CA SER A 572 4.59 14.11 11.20
C SER A 572 5.48 15.20 10.57
N SER A 573 5.62 15.22 9.24
CA SER A 573 6.60 16.07 8.56
C SER A 573 6.11 17.50 8.32
N TYR A 574 6.99 18.46 8.67
CA TYR A 574 6.80 19.89 8.44
C TYR A 574 8.11 20.50 7.92
N ASP A 575 8.02 21.55 7.13
CA ASP A 575 9.15 22.41 6.77
C ASP A 575 8.67 23.82 6.42
N HIS A 576 9.60 24.69 6.02
CA HIS A 576 9.32 26.09 5.74
C HIS A 576 9.00 26.30 4.26
N LEU A 577 7.89 26.99 4.02
CA LEU A 577 7.57 27.56 2.71
C LEU A 577 8.63 28.60 2.30
N PRO A 578 8.71 28.97 1.00
CA PRO A 578 9.64 30.01 0.54
C PRO A 578 9.50 31.38 1.25
N ASP A 579 8.34 31.65 1.84
CA ASP A 579 8.07 32.86 2.63
C ASP A 579 8.52 32.74 4.11
N GLY A 580 9.07 31.60 4.52
CA GLY A 580 9.55 31.31 5.87
C GLY A 580 8.48 30.84 6.86
N ARG A 581 7.23 30.62 6.43
CA ARG A 581 6.20 30.04 7.31
C ARG A 581 6.38 28.52 7.40
N LEU A 582 6.29 27.98 8.61
CA LEU A 582 6.23 26.53 8.83
C LEU A 582 4.89 25.98 8.28
N ALA A 583 4.96 24.93 7.49
CA ALA A 583 3.82 24.24 6.91
C ALA A 583 4.04 22.72 6.91
N LYS A 584 2.94 21.98 6.85
CA LYS A 584 2.97 20.53 6.63
C LYS A 584 3.53 20.23 5.25
N LEU A 585 4.22 19.10 5.12
CA LEU A 585 4.50 18.55 3.78
C LEU A 585 3.17 18.24 3.05
N GLY A 586 2.20 17.68 3.77
CA GLY A 586 0.82 17.53 3.34
C GLY A 586 0.55 16.24 2.57
N HIS A 587 -0.69 16.13 2.11
CA HIS A 587 -1.19 15.03 1.28
C HIS A 587 -0.46 14.89 -0.06
N GLY A 588 -0.25 13.65 -0.49
CA GLY A 588 0.32 13.26 -1.77
C GLY A 588 -0.45 12.18 -2.52
N ASP A 589 -0.11 12.08 -3.81
CA ASP A 589 -0.79 11.22 -4.79
C ASP A 589 0.05 9.96 -5.15
N ALA A 590 1.32 9.94 -4.72
CA ALA A 590 2.26 8.82 -4.90
C ALA A 590 3.42 8.86 -3.87
N MET A 591 3.80 7.69 -3.35
CA MET A 591 4.85 7.51 -2.35
C MET A 591 5.59 6.20 -2.56
N HIS A 592 6.91 6.21 -2.35
CA HIS A 592 7.79 5.05 -2.45
C HIS A 592 8.68 4.92 -1.22
N VAL A 593 8.58 3.82 -0.49
CA VAL A 593 9.38 3.52 0.71
C VAL A 593 10.32 2.37 0.41
N ALA A 594 11.61 2.68 0.26
CA ALA A 594 12.62 1.69 -0.12
C ALA A 594 14.00 2.12 0.39
N ARG A 595 14.98 1.24 0.24
CA ARG A 595 16.40 1.59 0.42
C ARG A 595 16.91 2.27 -0.85
N ILE A 596 16.56 3.54 -1.05
CA ILE A 596 16.80 4.29 -2.30
C ILE A 596 18.29 4.61 -2.48
N ASN A 597 18.93 5.07 -1.39
CA ASN A 597 20.35 5.38 -1.39
C ASN A 597 21.12 4.29 -0.62
N PRO A 598 21.81 3.36 -1.31
CA PRO A 598 22.50 2.25 -0.66
C PRO A 598 23.71 2.68 0.19
N ASP A 599 24.13 3.94 0.09
CA ASP A 599 25.22 4.53 0.88
C ASP A 599 24.71 5.22 2.16
N LEU A 600 23.41 5.16 2.44
CA LEU A 600 22.78 5.59 3.69
C LEU A 600 22.18 4.38 4.43
N PRO A 601 22.21 4.36 5.77
CA PRO A 601 21.52 3.33 6.53
C PRO A 601 19.99 3.53 6.49
N GLY A 602 19.26 2.45 6.70
CA GLY A 602 17.79 2.46 6.78
C GLY A 602 17.08 2.74 5.46
N TYR A 603 15.81 3.14 5.57
CA TYR A 603 14.92 3.42 4.44
C TYR A 603 14.85 4.92 4.12
N GLN A 604 14.44 5.23 2.90
CA GLN A 604 14.06 6.57 2.47
C GLN A 604 12.65 6.54 1.87
N ILE A 605 12.00 7.69 1.94
CA ILE A 605 10.67 7.91 1.38
C ILE A 605 10.81 8.95 0.26
N PHE A 606 10.43 8.59 -0.97
CA PHE A 606 10.25 9.53 -2.07
C PHE A 606 8.77 9.78 -2.31
N ASN A 607 8.35 11.03 -2.27
CA ASN A 607 6.93 11.39 -2.20
C ASN A 607 6.68 12.71 -2.94
N VAL A 608 5.49 12.84 -3.53
CA VAL A 608 4.96 14.09 -4.09
C VAL A 608 3.87 14.66 -3.21
N PHE A 609 3.59 15.97 -3.33
CA PHE A 609 2.60 16.65 -2.52
C PHE A 609 1.66 17.51 -3.37
N GLU A 610 0.36 17.44 -3.09
CA GLU A 610 -0.69 18.14 -3.86
C GLU A 610 -0.91 19.59 -3.38
N GLY A 611 -0.39 19.93 -2.20
CA GLY A 611 -0.65 21.22 -1.55
C GLY A 611 -0.16 22.44 -2.33
N ALA A 612 0.68 22.23 -3.37
CA ALA A 612 1.20 23.28 -4.24
C ALA A 612 1.77 24.44 -3.40
N LYS A 613 1.20 25.65 -3.53
CA LYS A 613 1.67 26.83 -2.78
C LYS A 613 1.57 26.71 -1.26
N ALA A 614 0.75 25.78 -0.76
CA ALA A 614 0.59 25.51 0.68
C ALA A 614 1.55 24.45 1.21
N ALA A 615 2.30 23.74 0.35
CA ALA A 615 3.29 22.75 0.73
C ALA A 615 4.73 23.29 0.57
N PRO A 616 5.67 23.01 1.50
CA PRO A 616 7.07 23.38 1.37
C PRO A 616 7.78 22.78 0.15
N TYR A 617 7.29 21.63 -0.31
CA TYR A 617 7.83 20.87 -1.42
C TYR A 617 6.69 20.42 -2.34
N GLY A 618 6.94 20.35 -3.65
CA GLY A 618 6.12 19.56 -4.57
C GLY A 618 6.54 18.09 -4.59
N PHE A 619 7.81 17.81 -4.28
CA PHE A 619 8.32 16.46 -4.04
C PHE A 619 9.54 16.50 -3.11
N ALA A 620 9.78 15.41 -2.39
CA ALA A 620 10.96 15.28 -1.53
C ALA A 620 11.43 13.82 -1.40
N LEU A 621 12.74 13.63 -1.31
CA LEU A 621 13.36 12.43 -0.76
C LEU A 621 13.71 12.70 0.71
N ARG A 622 13.18 11.89 1.62
CA ARG A 622 13.36 12.05 3.06
C ARG A 622 13.81 10.76 3.75
N ASP A 623 14.49 10.92 4.88
CA ASP A 623 14.82 9.84 5.81
C ASP A 623 13.53 9.24 6.40
N ALA A 624 13.36 7.93 6.32
CA ALA A 624 12.11 7.28 6.72
C ALA A 624 11.90 7.27 8.25
N LEU A 625 12.99 7.27 9.04
CA LEU A 625 12.96 7.25 10.50
C LEU A 625 12.64 8.64 11.09
N THR A 626 13.19 9.69 10.48
CA THR A 626 13.16 11.04 11.07
C THR A 626 12.32 12.04 10.30
N GLY A 627 11.92 11.72 9.07
CA GLY A 627 11.23 12.64 8.16
C GLY A 627 12.12 13.76 7.63
N LYS A 628 13.43 13.75 7.93
CA LYS A 628 14.38 14.77 7.48
C LYS A 628 14.51 14.72 5.96
N VAL A 629 14.27 15.84 5.31
CA VAL A 629 14.45 15.98 3.85
C VAL A 629 15.94 15.98 3.50
N PHE A 630 16.33 15.10 2.58
CA PHE A 630 17.66 15.12 1.97
C PHE A 630 17.72 16.12 0.83
N PHE A 631 16.73 16.06 -0.05
CA PHE A 631 16.50 17.06 -1.10
C PHE A 631 15.02 17.03 -1.54
N GLY A 632 14.59 18.13 -2.14
CA GLY A 632 13.25 18.32 -2.69
C GLY A 632 13.16 19.68 -3.36
N GLU A 633 12.11 19.88 -4.15
CA GLU A 633 11.87 21.16 -4.81
C GLU A 633 10.47 21.68 -4.48
N TYR A 634 10.36 22.98 -4.26
CA TYR A 634 9.07 23.67 -4.14
C TYR A 634 8.35 23.70 -5.49
N ALA A 635 7.03 23.49 -5.47
CA ALA A 635 6.18 23.61 -6.66
C ALA A 635 4.96 24.49 -6.37
N GLU A 636 4.63 25.36 -7.33
CA GLU A 636 3.42 26.20 -7.25
C GLU A 636 2.16 25.51 -7.79
N GLU A 637 2.31 24.27 -8.27
CA GLU A 637 1.25 23.44 -8.82
C GLU A 637 1.34 22.02 -8.26
N ASP A 638 0.25 21.28 -8.39
CA ASP A 638 0.16 19.88 -7.99
C ASP A 638 1.08 19.00 -8.86
N LEU A 639 1.84 18.13 -8.20
CA LEU A 639 2.67 17.10 -8.82
C LEU A 639 2.11 15.71 -8.51
N GLY A 640 1.02 15.29 -9.16
CA GLY A 640 0.33 14.04 -8.81
C GLY A 640 1.04 12.70 -9.11
N ARG A 641 2.35 12.64 -9.44
CA ARG A 641 3.08 11.37 -9.67
C ARG A 641 4.58 11.47 -9.42
N CYS A 642 5.14 10.43 -8.83
CA CYS A 642 6.58 10.14 -8.80
C CYS A 642 6.85 8.64 -8.99
N MET A 643 8.12 8.30 -9.20
CA MET A 643 8.59 6.91 -9.25
C MET A 643 10.06 6.82 -8.83
N ILE A 644 10.47 5.62 -8.43
CA ILE A 644 11.87 5.27 -8.14
C ILE A 644 12.26 3.98 -8.88
N GLY A 645 13.56 3.78 -9.11
CA GLY A 645 14.08 2.55 -9.69
C GLY A 645 15.52 2.66 -10.18
N ASP A 646 16.17 1.51 -10.33
CA ASP A 646 17.47 1.42 -11.00
C ASP A 646 17.25 1.40 -12.51
N VAL A 647 17.31 2.58 -13.13
CA VAL A 647 16.92 2.80 -14.54
C VAL A 647 18.00 3.48 -15.37
N VAL A 648 19.12 3.88 -14.76
CA VAL A 648 20.23 4.56 -15.43
C VAL A 648 21.53 3.78 -15.19
N PRO A 649 22.02 3.02 -16.20
CA PRO A 649 23.22 2.21 -16.06
C PRO A 649 24.43 3.00 -15.54
N GLY A 650 25.07 2.47 -14.51
CA GLY A 650 26.30 3.04 -13.92
C GLY A 650 26.08 4.22 -12.97
N VAL A 651 24.84 4.59 -12.66
CA VAL A 651 24.52 5.57 -11.62
C VAL A 651 24.12 4.84 -10.34
N ARG A 652 24.85 5.07 -9.25
CA ARG A 652 24.64 4.41 -7.94
C ARG A 652 23.23 4.70 -7.39
N GLY A 653 22.59 3.68 -6.82
CA GLY A 653 21.30 3.82 -6.12
C GLY A 653 20.08 3.82 -7.05
N LEU A 654 18.89 3.82 -6.44
CA LEU A 654 17.66 3.99 -7.20
C LEU A 654 17.53 5.46 -7.62
N GLN A 655 17.39 5.73 -8.91
CA GLN A 655 17.03 7.06 -9.39
C GLN A 655 15.58 7.37 -8.99
N VAL A 656 15.30 8.66 -8.86
CA VAL A 656 13.97 9.17 -8.50
C VAL A 656 13.51 10.17 -9.55
N TRP A 657 12.23 10.16 -9.92
CA TRP A 657 11.73 11.11 -10.90
C TRP A 657 10.29 11.55 -10.69
N VAL A 658 10.05 12.78 -11.15
CA VAL A 658 8.74 13.43 -11.23
C VAL A 658 8.56 13.98 -12.66
N LYS A 659 8.95 15.24 -12.90
CA LYS A 659 9.13 15.85 -14.23
C LYS A 659 10.54 15.66 -14.79
N ASP A 660 11.52 15.72 -13.91
CA ASP A 660 12.93 15.45 -14.19
C ASP A 660 13.37 14.21 -13.43
N THR A 661 14.47 13.59 -13.87
CA THR A 661 15.09 12.45 -13.21
C THR A 661 16.32 12.89 -12.43
N PHE A 662 16.49 12.36 -11.23
CA PHE A 662 17.58 12.66 -10.31
C PHE A 662 18.25 11.36 -9.85
N ASP A 663 19.54 11.43 -9.50
CA ASP A 663 20.19 10.38 -8.72
C ASP A 663 19.70 10.37 -7.27
N CYS A 664 20.10 9.35 -6.50
CA CYS A 664 19.71 9.19 -5.09
C CYS A 664 20.32 10.25 -4.14
N ASN A 665 21.12 11.19 -4.66
CA ASN A 665 21.69 12.33 -3.93
C ASN A 665 21.10 13.67 -4.37
N GLY A 666 20.15 13.69 -5.31
CA GLY A 666 19.46 14.89 -5.77
C GLY A 666 20.13 15.61 -6.95
N ASN A 667 21.11 15.00 -7.61
CA ASN A 667 21.68 15.57 -8.81
C ASN A 667 20.79 15.23 -10.01
N LYS A 668 20.37 16.26 -10.76
CA LYS A 668 19.58 16.08 -11.98
C LYS A 668 20.38 15.34 -13.05
N LEU A 669 19.74 14.36 -13.69
CA LEU A 669 20.31 13.54 -14.76
C LEU A 669 19.72 13.94 -16.11
N ASP A 670 20.56 14.00 -17.14
CA ASP A 670 20.13 14.26 -18.52
C ASP A 670 19.75 12.95 -19.21
N VAL A 671 18.60 12.40 -18.82
CA VAL A 671 18.05 11.15 -19.35
C VAL A 671 16.59 11.33 -19.76
N LYS A 672 16.14 10.48 -20.68
CA LYS A 672 14.74 10.46 -21.06
C LYS A 672 13.89 10.02 -19.86
N ARG A 673 12.89 10.83 -19.51
CA ARG A 673 11.94 10.48 -18.44
C ARG A 673 11.12 9.23 -18.82
N LEU A 674 11.01 8.29 -17.87
CA LEU A 674 10.14 7.11 -17.95
C LEU A 674 8.73 7.40 -17.41
N GLY A 675 7.81 6.46 -17.58
CA GLY A 675 6.48 6.51 -16.96
C GLY A 675 6.56 6.62 -15.43
N THR A 676 5.45 6.99 -14.80
CA THR A 676 5.34 7.13 -13.33
C THR A 676 4.11 6.38 -12.82
N ASN A 677 3.94 5.14 -13.27
CA ASN A 677 2.80 4.29 -12.93
C ASN A 677 3.19 3.23 -11.88
N ALA A 678 3.89 2.17 -12.30
CA ALA A 678 4.39 1.11 -11.42
C ALA A 678 5.77 0.63 -11.89
N ASN A 679 6.58 0.16 -10.94
CA ASN A 679 7.79 -0.59 -11.23
C ASN A 679 7.46 -2.05 -11.56
N ILE A 680 8.41 -2.74 -12.17
CA ILE A 680 8.40 -4.19 -12.34
C ILE A 680 9.84 -4.69 -12.53
N HIS A 681 10.22 -5.75 -11.81
CA HIS A 681 11.49 -6.46 -12.01
C HIS A 681 11.30 -7.52 -13.09
N TRP A 682 11.40 -7.09 -14.35
CA TRP A 682 11.13 -7.94 -15.52
C TRP A 682 12.41 -8.45 -16.17
N ALA A 683 13.40 -7.57 -16.38
CA ALA A 683 14.65 -7.91 -17.02
C ALA A 683 15.50 -8.86 -16.15
N SER A 684 16.41 -9.57 -16.79
CA SER A 684 17.26 -10.58 -16.15
C SER A 684 18.54 -10.00 -15.54
N ASP A 685 18.68 -8.68 -15.44
CA ASP A 685 19.90 -7.95 -15.08
C ASP A 685 19.76 -7.12 -13.80
N MET A 686 18.71 -7.38 -13.01
CA MET A 686 18.40 -6.70 -11.73
C MET A 686 18.06 -5.21 -11.83
N THR A 687 18.00 -4.65 -13.04
CA THR A 687 17.49 -3.29 -13.24
C THR A 687 15.97 -3.23 -13.03
N THR A 688 15.43 -2.01 -12.92
CA THR A 688 13.99 -1.76 -12.78
C THR A 688 13.38 -1.39 -14.13
N GLN A 689 12.29 -2.05 -14.49
CA GLN A 689 11.44 -1.65 -15.63
C GLN A 689 10.19 -0.95 -15.14
N ILE A 690 9.53 -0.23 -16.04
CA ILE A 690 8.36 0.59 -15.75
C ILE A 690 7.19 0.19 -16.64
N ILE A 691 6.00 0.23 -16.04
CA ILE A 691 4.75 -0.01 -16.74
C ILE A 691 4.24 1.29 -17.37
N ASP A 692 3.93 1.21 -18.66
CA ASP A 692 3.49 2.28 -19.56
C ASP A 692 4.50 3.44 -19.72
N GLY A 693 4.27 4.29 -20.73
CA GLY A 693 5.16 5.38 -21.12
C GLY A 693 4.66 6.76 -20.70
N VAL A 694 5.53 7.77 -20.82
CA VAL A 694 5.16 9.20 -20.60
C VAL A 694 4.10 9.73 -21.58
N ASP A 695 3.88 9.01 -22.69
CA ASP A 695 2.92 9.28 -23.74
C ASP A 695 1.55 8.64 -23.48
N TYR A 696 1.27 8.13 -22.26
CA TYR A 696 -0.01 7.50 -21.92
C TYR A 696 -1.24 8.38 -22.19
N MET A 697 -1.09 9.71 -22.17
CA MET A 697 -2.15 10.66 -22.55
C MET A 697 -2.35 10.78 -24.06
N GLU A 698 -1.31 10.51 -24.86
CA GLU A 698 -1.37 10.49 -26.34
C GLU A 698 -1.85 9.12 -26.85
N ARG A 699 -1.51 8.05 -26.12
CA ARG A 699 -2.00 6.70 -26.37
C ARG A 699 -3.47 6.59 -25.96
N LYS A 700 -4.34 6.38 -26.95
CA LYS A 700 -5.79 6.19 -26.71
C LYS A 700 -6.14 4.93 -25.90
N LYS A 701 -5.21 3.98 -25.75
CA LYS A 701 -5.35 2.75 -24.97
C LYS A 701 -4.05 2.47 -24.22
N GLN A 702 -4.15 2.24 -22.92
CA GLN A 702 -3.06 1.76 -22.07
C GLN A 702 -3.19 0.25 -21.93
N THR A 703 -2.16 -0.49 -22.35
CA THR A 703 -2.19 -1.95 -22.49
C THR A 703 -1.33 -2.67 -21.46
N GLY A 704 -0.53 -1.94 -20.66
CA GLY A 704 0.38 -2.51 -19.66
C GLY A 704 1.77 -2.79 -20.23
N ILE A 705 2.33 -1.84 -20.99
CA ILE A 705 3.63 -2.01 -21.65
C ILE A 705 4.75 -2.05 -20.63
N ILE A 706 5.68 -2.98 -20.75
CA ILE A 706 6.90 -2.99 -19.93
C ILE A 706 8.03 -2.38 -20.74
N ASN A 707 8.66 -1.34 -20.21
CA ASN A 707 9.78 -0.67 -20.87
C ASN A 707 10.78 -0.03 -19.90
N ASP A 708 11.96 0.28 -20.43
CA ASP A 708 12.91 1.22 -19.84
C ASP A 708 13.73 1.93 -20.94
N ASN A 709 14.74 2.71 -20.53
CA ASN A 709 15.63 3.41 -21.45
C ASN A 709 16.76 2.55 -22.01
N THR A 710 17.06 1.41 -21.41
CA THR A 710 18.21 0.54 -21.73
C THR A 710 17.83 -0.50 -22.78
N HIS A 711 16.72 -1.19 -22.56
CA HIS A 711 16.16 -2.28 -23.35
C HIS A 711 15.08 -1.80 -24.33
N GLY A 712 14.44 -0.67 -24.05
CA GLY A 712 13.26 -0.22 -24.80
C GLY A 712 12.00 -0.97 -24.38
N ILE A 713 11.09 -1.25 -25.33
CA ILE A 713 9.86 -2.00 -25.04
C ILE A 713 10.20 -3.50 -24.97
N MET A 714 9.98 -4.10 -23.80
CA MET A 714 10.21 -5.53 -23.55
C MET A 714 8.91 -6.35 -23.64
N LEU A 715 7.77 -5.73 -23.34
CA LEU A 715 6.45 -6.33 -23.52
C LEU A 715 5.48 -5.29 -24.07
N ASP A 716 4.76 -5.63 -25.14
CA ASP A 716 3.63 -4.85 -25.68
C ASP A 716 2.38 -5.73 -25.74
N PRO A 717 1.62 -5.81 -24.62
CA PRO A 717 0.48 -6.71 -24.52
C PRO A 717 -0.61 -6.43 -25.57
N GLN A 718 -1.11 -7.50 -26.20
CA GLN A 718 -2.17 -7.41 -27.20
C GLN A 718 -3.50 -7.89 -26.63
N GLY A 719 -4.56 -7.10 -26.85
CA GLY A 719 -5.92 -7.45 -26.42
C GLY A 719 -6.17 -7.30 -24.91
N THR A 720 -5.31 -6.56 -24.22
CA THR A 720 -5.41 -6.28 -22.77
C THR A 720 -5.57 -4.79 -22.52
N LEU A 721 -6.01 -4.44 -21.31
CA LEU A 721 -6.06 -3.06 -20.84
C LEU A 721 -5.58 -2.98 -19.38
N THR A 722 -5.05 -1.81 -19.04
CA THR A 722 -4.93 -1.38 -17.65
C THR A 722 -6.26 -0.81 -17.13
N ASN A 723 -6.28 -0.46 -15.85
CA ASN A 723 -7.45 -0.09 -15.06
C ASN A 723 -7.41 1.38 -14.62
N ASN A 724 -8.51 1.84 -14.01
CA ASN A 724 -8.58 3.10 -13.26
C ASN A 724 -8.28 4.35 -14.11
N GLY A 725 -8.66 4.31 -15.39
CA GLY A 725 -8.57 5.45 -16.31
C GLY A 725 -7.13 5.93 -16.52
N THR A 726 -6.85 7.17 -16.13
CA THR A 726 -5.50 7.76 -16.27
C THR A 726 -4.51 7.30 -15.20
N LYS A 727 -4.97 6.61 -14.14
CA LYS A 727 -4.05 5.98 -13.19
C LYS A 727 -3.27 4.86 -13.88
N GLY A 728 -3.95 4.08 -14.72
CA GLY A 728 -3.31 3.16 -15.66
C GLY A 728 -2.86 1.86 -15.00
N ASN A 729 -3.48 1.47 -13.88
CA ASN A 729 -2.94 0.40 -13.06
C ASN A 729 -3.09 -0.97 -13.75
N PRO A 730 -2.07 -1.84 -13.72
CA PRO A 730 -2.31 -3.27 -13.96
C PRO A 730 -3.31 -3.81 -12.91
N CYS A 731 -3.85 -5.01 -13.13
CA CYS A 731 -4.64 -5.66 -12.10
C CYS A 731 -3.78 -5.97 -10.87
N LEU A 732 -2.55 -6.44 -11.09
CA LEU A 732 -1.53 -6.72 -10.09
C LEU A 732 -0.14 -6.82 -10.74
N VAL A 733 0.89 -6.43 -10.01
CA VAL A 733 2.30 -6.79 -10.27
C VAL A 733 2.83 -7.53 -9.05
N ALA A 734 3.30 -8.75 -9.24
CA ALA A 734 3.87 -9.58 -8.17
C ALA A 734 4.72 -10.74 -8.74
N ASP A 735 5.70 -11.24 -8.00
CA ASP A 735 6.30 -12.58 -8.18
C ASP A 735 5.24 -13.64 -7.83
N ILE A 736 4.49 -14.09 -8.84
CA ILE A 736 3.37 -15.02 -8.66
C ILE A 736 3.86 -16.45 -8.81
N PHE A 737 4.81 -16.73 -9.70
CA PHE A 737 5.42 -18.04 -9.90
C PHE A 737 6.71 -17.89 -10.70
N GLY A 738 7.40 -18.99 -10.96
CA GLY A 738 8.70 -18.94 -11.62
C GLY A 738 9.77 -18.47 -10.65
N ASP A 739 10.77 -17.74 -11.16
CA ASP A 739 11.87 -17.21 -10.35
C ASP A 739 11.50 -15.88 -9.68
N TYR A 740 12.47 -15.12 -9.17
CA TYR A 740 12.23 -13.90 -8.40
C TYR A 740 11.60 -12.74 -9.18
N ARG A 741 11.46 -12.85 -10.50
CA ARG A 741 10.96 -11.76 -11.35
C ARG A 741 9.45 -11.65 -11.22
N ASP A 742 8.98 -10.42 -11.36
CA ASP A 742 7.56 -10.13 -11.27
C ASP A 742 6.81 -10.59 -12.53
N GLU A 743 5.63 -11.15 -12.33
CA GLU A 743 4.57 -11.23 -13.32
C GLU A 743 3.74 -9.93 -13.35
N ILE A 744 3.10 -9.68 -14.50
CA ILE A 744 2.07 -8.65 -14.64
C ILE A 744 0.72 -9.29 -14.97
N ILE A 745 -0.32 -8.93 -14.20
CA ILE A 745 -1.70 -9.32 -14.46
C ILE A 745 -2.46 -8.16 -15.13
N LEU A 746 -3.09 -8.45 -16.27
CA LEU A 746 -3.90 -7.49 -17.03
C LEU A 746 -5.24 -8.11 -17.42
N ARG A 747 -6.33 -7.35 -17.37
CA ARG A 747 -7.61 -7.83 -17.91
C ARG A 747 -7.58 -7.86 -19.44
N LEU A 748 -8.31 -8.79 -20.05
CA LEU A 748 -8.68 -8.66 -21.45
C LEU A 748 -9.61 -7.45 -21.66
N GLU A 749 -9.64 -6.92 -22.89
CA GLU A 749 -10.45 -5.73 -23.22
C GLU A 749 -11.92 -5.85 -22.79
N ASP A 750 -12.50 -7.05 -22.94
CA ASP A 750 -13.88 -7.38 -22.59
C ASP A 750 -14.07 -7.93 -21.16
N SER A 751 -12.96 -8.14 -20.45
CA SER A 751 -12.87 -8.80 -19.15
C SER A 751 -13.44 -10.23 -19.11
N SER A 752 -13.36 -10.98 -20.21
CA SER A 752 -13.69 -12.41 -20.21
C SER A 752 -12.64 -13.28 -19.53
N ALA A 753 -11.43 -12.73 -19.36
CA ALA A 753 -10.32 -13.34 -18.62
C ALA A 753 -9.41 -12.24 -18.05
N VAL A 754 -8.60 -12.60 -17.06
CA VAL A 754 -7.36 -11.87 -16.75
C VAL A 754 -6.18 -12.68 -17.26
N ARG A 755 -5.15 -11.99 -17.74
CA ARG A 755 -3.95 -12.57 -18.35
C ARG A 755 -2.75 -12.28 -17.48
N ILE A 756 -2.00 -13.32 -17.15
CA ILE A 756 -0.75 -13.24 -16.39
C ILE A 756 0.41 -13.45 -17.37
N TYR A 757 1.27 -12.45 -17.53
CA TYR A 757 2.49 -12.56 -18.34
C TYR A 757 3.71 -12.79 -17.46
N THR A 758 4.63 -13.64 -17.92
CA THR A 758 5.92 -13.93 -17.27
C THR A 758 7.07 -13.74 -18.27
N ASN A 759 8.27 -13.44 -17.77
CA ASN A 759 9.47 -13.34 -18.60
C ASN A 759 10.12 -14.73 -18.79
N THR A 760 10.60 -15.00 -20.01
CA THR A 760 11.27 -16.26 -20.38
C THR A 760 12.74 -16.09 -20.73
N ASP A 761 13.30 -14.89 -20.55
CA ASP A 761 14.74 -14.69 -20.61
C ASP A 761 15.42 -15.41 -19.45
N LEU A 762 16.63 -15.94 -19.68
CA LEU A 762 17.41 -16.59 -18.63
C LEU A 762 18.09 -15.55 -17.74
N SER A 763 17.83 -15.62 -16.45
CA SER A 763 18.59 -14.89 -15.43
C SER A 763 19.76 -15.70 -14.93
N ALA A 764 20.94 -15.08 -14.88
CA ALA A 764 22.15 -15.62 -14.24
C ALA A 764 22.18 -15.36 -12.72
N HIS A 765 21.10 -14.81 -12.18
CA HIS A 765 20.95 -14.51 -10.77
C HIS A 765 20.00 -15.47 -10.07
N LYS A 766 20.30 -15.71 -8.80
CA LYS A 766 19.54 -16.56 -7.89
C LYS A 766 19.10 -15.75 -6.68
N LEU A 767 17.80 -15.64 -6.49
CA LEU A 767 17.17 -14.93 -5.37
C LEU A 767 15.96 -15.76 -4.93
N PHE A 768 15.62 -15.68 -3.64
CA PHE A 768 14.40 -16.32 -3.15
C PHE A 768 13.17 -15.57 -3.70
N THR A 769 12.01 -16.22 -3.71
CA THR A 769 10.75 -15.59 -4.16
C THR A 769 10.46 -14.32 -3.35
N LEU A 770 10.14 -13.21 -4.00
CA LEU A 770 9.91 -11.94 -3.32
C LEU A 770 8.70 -12.00 -2.38
N LEU A 771 7.79 -12.96 -2.55
CA LEU A 771 6.70 -13.21 -1.59
C LEU A 771 7.19 -13.69 -0.20
N HIS A 772 8.45 -14.12 -0.06
CA HIS A 772 9.06 -14.42 1.23
C HIS A 772 9.81 -13.23 1.85
N ASP A 773 9.82 -12.06 1.19
CA ASP A 773 10.21 -10.78 1.81
C ASP A 773 8.94 -10.09 2.31
N ILE A 774 8.75 -10.00 3.63
CA ILE A 774 7.47 -9.50 4.16
C ILE A 774 7.17 -8.04 3.82
N GLN A 775 8.16 -7.19 3.48
CA GLN A 775 7.86 -5.82 3.04
C GLN A 775 7.29 -5.82 1.62
N TYR A 776 7.86 -6.64 0.75
CA TYR A 776 7.32 -6.87 -0.58
C TYR A 776 5.92 -7.52 -0.49
N ARG A 777 5.76 -8.58 0.31
CA ARG A 777 4.51 -9.35 0.41
C ARG A 777 3.32 -8.56 0.98
N VAL A 778 3.54 -7.76 2.02
CA VAL A 778 2.49 -6.83 2.50
C VAL A 778 2.24 -5.72 1.48
N GLY A 779 3.27 -5.31 0.73
CA GLY A 779 3.20 -4.46 -0.46
C GLY A 779 2.19 -4.95 -1.49
N VAL A 780 2.29 -6.22 -1.86
CA VAL A 780 1.34 -6.91 -2.74
C VAL A 780 -0.07 -6.88 -2.17
N ALA A 781 -0.23 -7.09 -0.85
CA ALA A 781 -1.54 -7.10 -0.20
C ALA A 781 -2.26 -5.75 -0.29
N TRP A 782 -1.53 -4.64 -0.10
CA TRP A 782 -2.11 -3.29 -0.13
C TRP A 782 -2.12 -2.63 -1.51
N GLN A 783 -1.53 -3.25 -2.55
CA GLN A 783 -1.43 -2.69 -3.90
C GLN A 783 -2.79 -2.24 -4.48
N ASN A 784 -3.90 -2.86 -4.06
CA ASN A 784 -5.26 -2.49 -4.49
C ASN A 784 -5.82 -1.19 -3.86
N ASN A 785 -5.09 -0.56 -2.94
CA ASN A 785 -5.53 0.65 -2.27
C ASN A 785 -5.71 1.81 -3.26
N CYS A 786 -6.87 2.49 -3.19
CA CYS A 786 -7.10 3.83 -3.72
C CYS A 786 -6.36 4.10 -5.06
N TYR A 787 -5.19 4.74 -4.99
CA TYR A 787 -4.29 4.86 -6.12
C TYR A 787 -3.09 3.92 -5.94
N ASN A 788 -3.18 2.76 -6.59
CA ASN A 788 -2.23 1.65 -6.46
C ASN A 788 -0.79 2.13 -6.59
N GLN A 789 0.05 1.83 -5.60
CA GLN A 789 1.49 2.09 -5.64
C GLN A 789 2.27 0.78 -5.79
N PRO A 790 3.45 0.81 -6.43
CA PRO A 790 4.36 -0.34 -6.45
C PRO A 790 4.89 -0.71 -5.07
N CYS A 791 5.29 -1.98 -4.90
CA CYS A 791 5.90 -2.49 -3.67
C CYS A 791 7.42 -2.66 -3.79
N TYR A 792 8.09 -2.77 -2.64
CA TYR A 792 9.55 -2.81 -2.51
C TYR A 792 9.99 -3.84 -1.47
N THR A 793 11.22 -4.33 -1.58
CA THR A 793 11.82 -5.30 -0.66
C THR A 793 12.41 -4.66 0.59
N LYS A 794 12.61 -5.45 1.66
CA LYS A 794 13.37 -5.03 2.85
C LYS A 794 14.83 -4.68 2.54
N PHE A 795 15.38 -5.28 1.50
CA PHE A 795 16.75 -5.05 1.04
C PHE A 795 16.78 -4.15 -0.20
N TYR A 796 17.98 -3.69 -0.56
CA TYR A 796 18.20 -2.90 -1.76
C TYR A 796 18.24 -3.83 -2.98
N LEU A 797 17.21 -3.78 -3.83
CA LEU A 797 17.08 -4.60 -5.03
C LEU A 797 17.39 -3.76 -6.27
N ALA A 798 18.59 -3.93 -6.82
CA ALA A 798 19.12 -3.20 -7.98
C ALA A 798 20.30 -3.94 -8.62
N SER A 799 20.74 -3.52 -9.80
CA SER A 799 21.87 -4.12 -10.53
C SER A 799 23.24 -3.97 -9.86
N ASP A 800 23.37 -3.00 -8.97
CA ASP A 800 24.59 -2.69 -8.21
C ASP A 800 24.49 -3.10 -6.72
N MET A 801 23.53 -3.95 -6.36
CA MET A 801 23.38 -4.43 -4.99
C MET A 801 24.49 -5.41 -4.58
N GLU A 802 24.88 -5.38 -3.31
CA GLU A 802 25.77 -6.36 -2.72
C GLU A 802 24.98 -7.51 -2.10
N TRP A 803 25.04 -8.70 -2.71
CA TRP A 803 24.31 -9.91 -2.29
C TRP A 803 24.44 -10.27 -0.81
N LYS A 804 25.58 -9.94 -0.19
CA LYS A 804 25.82 -10.16 1.26
C LYS A 804 24.83 -9.44 2.18
N TYR A 805 24.15 -8.40 1.69
CA TYR A 805 23.18 -7.61 2.46
C TYR A 805 21.72 -7.86 2.10
N VAL A 806 21.44 -8.85 1.25
CA VAL A 806 20.07 -9.34 1.02
C VAL A 806 19.56 -10.05 2.28
N LEU A 807 20.41 -10.88 2.90
CA LEU A 807 20.18 -11.49 4.21
C LEU A 807 21.41 -11.26 5.12
N PRO A 808 21.53 -10.07 5.74
CA PRO A 808 22.72 -9.68 6.51
C PRO A 808 23.09 -10.66 7.63
N ALA A 809 22.11 -11.38 8.18
CA ALA A 809 22.33 -12.39 9.21
C ALA A 809 23.27 -13.52 8.76
N LEU A 810 23.30 -13.85 7.46
CA LEU A 810 24.21 -14.85 6.90
C LEU A 810 25.66 -14.36 6.77
N ALA A 811 25.86 -13.04 6.74
CA ALA A 811 27.18 -12.42 6.59
C ALA A 811 27.88 -12.19 7.95
N SER A 812 27.13 -12.16 9.05
CA SER A 812 27.67 -11.91 10.40
C SER A 812 28.62 -13.03 10.84
N THR A 813 29.86 -12.67 11.19
CA THR A 813 30.76 -13.59 11.88
C THR A 813 30.35 -13.76 13.35
N VAL A 814 30.05 -15.00 13.79
CA VAL A 814 29.84 -15.49 15.19
C VAL A 814 28.36 -15.50 15.66
N THR A 815 27.74 -16.56 16.21
CA THR A 815 28.08 -17.98 16.51
C THR A 815 26.81 -18.78 16.26
N THR A 816 26.80 -19.75 15.33
CA THR A 816 25.78 -20.80 15.34
C THR A 816 25.90 -21.57 16.64
N ARG A 817 24.84 -21.57 17.45
CA ARG A 817 24.55 -22.65 18.39
C ARG A 817 23.13 -23.12 18.20
#